data_AF-A0A9X2FZ61-F1
#
_entry.id   AF-A0A9X2FZ61-F1
#
_cell.length_a   1.000
_cell.length_b   1.000
_cell.length_c   1.000
_cell.angle_alpha   90.00
_cell.angle_beta   90.00
_cell.angle_gamma   90.00
#
_symmetry.space_group_name_H-M   'P 1'
#
loop_
_entity.id
_entity.type
_entity.pdbx_description
1 polymer ?
#
loop_
_entity_poly.entity_id
_entity_poly.type
_entity_poly.pdbx_seq_one_letter_code
_entity_poly.pdbx_strand_id
1 'polypeptide(L)'
;MLGRLSFVAFSALLVVACSESGPPTTLSFKPEDGEQRRYQLYSDTNIKVESSYGKRSEKLKTMMLLDYEVSDKSDVYSIRMKPQFMRMEFPQGDFTSFEDDGRGSSGDSIRKMMDAGFTVDIDKDTSAMVDFIIHEEPEDFRKQGLDPLQEILNDEFGRPGFITGLKVEKGATQVVELKSPLPKITFTVEDFTDSTVTLSAAGENDEARVFGYVILERATGWTERLTMIMDMPLPEGVPASNGSMRMVTSIFPEDWLYGQDLEYLRYSEPFEIDNTDFSELNPNDKASDAEVFANDAGQLELYGGRISMRYIHPGVSFEQMGSMSIKVKELIGKDSDGNPLDIDLYESAIFTYTDMNNEKTETTIHALPLGWTDVVDNLGKMTSIEATLERYETSFEIVDFPIEKDGSSIDMEGAKAILVPTEDDNVFELTLTSTNDAYFDSQVNGVSGAVLSTFSKDESSPQWVSDAESRALAITKSGSYSVKMRLNFEDELPETIELKFNHITDNKISEKKVTFYDEETLRSDTTIAPVDTVPLFKSDAREVSVNDQDLKFSSSKLEEVEPVSFDLPQLYLTLTPEQSAVCQVSVTSNRDDNKTDLVMKENPDPNGRNVLSSLKMPKKVVYQLMTEDGVQRFFYDTEVKVELDCDGHPEWQQVDIELGEQSWMIPVDALLGEDWKERETETAMSDFLRKYRFLNASGKALAVLPQDDERYSVDYLNSEFIDFVSDEGFLRIGGRVHKVEKLVAKGEPVKKEWPHQLPPMPDFESLQEAN
;
A
#
# COMPACT_ATOMS: atom_id res chain seq x y z
N MET A 1 -3.95 7.53 67.61
CA MET A 1 -3.96 8.19 66.28
C MET A 1 -4.03 7.06 65.26
N LEU A 2 -5.16 6.37 65.04
CA LEU A 2 -6.51 6.82 64.59
C LEU A 2 -6.40 7.56 63.25
N GLY A 3 -6.94 7.12 62.10
CA GLY A 3 -7.74 5.95 61.73
C GLY A 3 -7.48 5.64 60.23
N ARG A 4 -7.45 4.38 59.81
CA ARG A 4 -8.59 3.53 59.40
C ARG A 4 -9.24 3.91 58.06
N LEU A 5 -9.39 2.86 57.25
CA LEU A 5 -10.39 2.58 56.19
C LEU A 5 -10.08 3.22 54.82
N SER A 6 -9.85 2.45 53.74
CA SER A 6 -10.61 1.36 53.08
C SER A 6 -11.45 1.88 51.90
N PHE A 7 -11.56 1.02 50.88
CA PHE A 7 -12.36 1.09 49.65
C PHE A 7 -11.73 1.94 48.53
N VAL A 8 -11.27 1.34 47.42
CA VAL A 8 -12.09 0.70 46.36
C VAL A 8 -13.22 1.63 45.93
N ALA A 9 -12.91 2.50 44.98
CA ALA A 9 -13.84 3.08 44.01
C ALA A 9 -13.03 3.06 42.71
N PHE A 10 -13.22 2.10 41.80
CA PHE A 10 -14.41 1.99 40.94
C PHE A 10 -14.87 3.39 40.50
N SER A 11 -14.08 4.00 39.62
CA SER A 11 -14.53 5.08 38.75
C SER A 11 -14.61 4.59 37.30
N ALA A 12 -14.91 3.30 37.11
CA ALA A 12 -15.79 2.85 36.05
C ALA A 12 -17.23 3.18 36.49
N LEU A 13 -17.63 4.43 36.31
CA LEU A 13 -18.98 4.76 35.91
C LEU A 13 -18.79 5.09 34.42
N LEU A 14 -18.87 4.15 33.47
CA LEU A 14 -20.08 3.39 33.20
C LEU A 14 -21.29 4.17 33.71
N VAL A 15 -21.55 5.32 33.08
CA VAL A 15 -22.94 5.71 32.84
C VAL A 15 -23.48 4.67 31.86
N VAL A 16 -23.69 3.46 32.37
CA VAL A 16 -24.88 2.72 31.98
C VAL A 16 -25.98 3.63 32.49
N ALA A 17 -26.56 4.43 31.60
CA ALA A 17 -27.93 4.83 31.76
C ALA A 17 -28.72 3.51 31.81
N CYS A 18 -28.79 2.92 33.00
CA CYS A 18 -29.82 1.96 33.35
C CYS A 18 -31.13 2.76 33.30
N SER A 19 -31.64 2.93 32.09
CA SER A 19 -33.08 2.93 31.88
C SER A 19 -33.58 1.67 32.58
N GLU A 20 -34.41 1.83 33.62
CA GLU A 20 -35.11 0.72 34.29
C GLU A 20 -36.10 -0.01 33.34
N SER A 21 -35.95 0.17 32.02
CA SER A 21 -36.89 -0.20 30.97
C SER A 21 -36.18 -0.72 29.71
N GLY A 22 -35.07 -1.46 29.83
CA GLY A 22 -34.40 -2.08 28.68
C GLY A 22 -33.96 -1.10 27.57
N PRO A 23 -33.48 -1.59 26.42
CA PRO A 23 -33.16 -0.74 25.28
C PRO A 23 -34.44 -0.15 24.66
N PRO A 24 -34.43 1.10 24.17
CA PRO A 24 -35.62 1.79 23.68
C PRO A 24 -36.42 0.96 22.67
N THR A 25 -37.75 0.96 22.78
CA THR A 25 -38.66 0.25 21.84
C THR A 25 -39.04 1.10 20.63
N THR A 26 -38.59 2.35 20.61
CA THR A 26 -38.87 3.34 19.57
C THR A 26 -37.58 4.13 19.32
N LEU A 27 -37.21 4.30 18.06
CA LEU A 27 -36.10 5.14 17.64
C LEU A 27 -36.46 6.61 17.87
N SER A 28 -35.54 7.35 18.49
CA SER A 28 -35.64 8.79 18.68
C SER A 28 -34.25 9.37 18.76
N PHE A 29 -34.04 10.53 18.14
CA PHE A 29 -32.79 11.28 18.29
C PHE A 29 -32.75 11.99 19.65
N LYS A 30 -31.84 11.54 20.52
CA LYS A 30 -31.65 12.04 21.88
C LYS A 30 -30.16 12.09 22.19
N PRO A 31 -29.43 13.00 21.54
CA PRO A 31 -28.03 13.23 21.86
C PRO A 31 -27.87 13.84 23.26
N GLU A 32 -26.67 13.72 23.82
CA GLU A 32 -26.31 14.47 25.02
C GLU A 32 -25.91 15.92 24.67
N ASP A 33 -26.14 16.86 25.60
CA ASP A 33 -25.69 18.25 25.42
C ASP A 33 -24.16 18.32 25.39
N GLY A 34 -23.60 18.93 24.34
CA GLY A 34 -22.16 18.95 24.08
C GLY A 34 -21.61 17.66 23.48
N GLU A 35 -22.46 16.70 23.10
CA GLU A 35 -22.01 15.48 22.41
C GLU A 35 -21.33 15.85 21.08
N GLN A 36 -20.15 15.26 20.84
CA GLN A 36 -19.37 15.46 19.63
C GLN A 36 -19.17 14.12 18.92
N ARG A 37 -19.25 14.14 17.59
CA ARG A 37 -18.96 12.98 16.74
C ARG A 37 -18.27 13.42 15.46
N ARG A 38 -17.30 12.65 15.01
CA ARG A 38 -16.68 12.80 13.69
C ARG A 38 -17.10 11.64 12.80
N TYR A 39 -17.41 11.95 11.55
CA TYR A 39 -17.74 10.95 10.54
C TYR A 39 -16.86 11.12 9.30
N GLN A 40 -16.59 9.99 8.64
CA GLN A 40 -16.10 9.94 7.28
C GLN A 40 -17.30 9.90 6.33
N LEU A 41 -17.37 10.85 5.39
CA LEU A 41 -18.42 10.92 4.38
C LEU A 41 -17.81 10.67 3.01
N TYR A 42 -18.40 9.76 2.26
CA TYR A 42 -18.00 9.41 0.91
C TYR A 42 -19.15 9.65 -0.06
N SER A 43 -18.83 10.14 -1.25
CA SER A 43 -19.78 10.26 -2.36
C SER A 43 -19.11 9.86 -3.67
N ASP A 44 -19.78 9.03 -4.47
CA ASP A 44 -19.41 8.73 -5.85
C ASP A 44 -20.61 9.06 -6.74
N THR A 45 -20.46 10.10 -7.56
CA THR A 45 -21.51 10.63 -8.42
C THR A 45 -21.11 10.52 -9.88
N ASN A 46 -21.90 9.77 -10.65
CA ASN A 46 -21.76 9.66 -12.09
C ASN A 46 -22.90 10.41 -12.80
N ILE A 47 -22.56 11.44 -13.54
CA ILE A 47 -23.46 12.29 -14.30
C ILE A 47 -23.36 11.91 -15.77
N LYS A 48 -24.48 11.46 -16.36
CA LYS A 48 -24.60 11.16 -17.79
C LYS A 48 -25.41 12.25 -18.46
N VAL A 49 -24.84 12.83 -19.50
CA VAL A 49 -25.44 13.91 -20.27
C VAL A 49 -25.56 13.49 -21.72
N GLU A 50 -26.77 13.62 -22.29
CA GLU A 50 -27.01 13.49 -23.72
C GLU A 50 -27.26 14.87 -24.33
N SER A 51 -26.42 15.25 -25.29
CA SER A 51 -26.53 16.52 -26.00
C SER A 51 -26.50 16.32 -27.52
N SER A 52 -26.74 17.38 -28.28
CA SER A 52 -26.55 17.37 -29.75
C SER A 52 -25.12 17.06 -30.18
N TYR A 53 -24.15 17.14 -29.27
CA TYR A 53 -22.73 16.87 -29.51
C TYR A 53 -22.30 15.45 -29.11
N GLY A 54 -23.23 14.62 -28.61
CA GLY A 54 -22.98 13.25 -28.20
C GLY A 54 -23.31 12.98 -26.72
N LYS A 55 -22.98 11.77 -26.28
CA LYS A 55 -23.11 11.33 -24.88
C LYS A 55 -21.81 11.62 -24.13
N ARG A 56 -21.90 12.27 -22.97
CA ARG A 56 -20.79 12.53 -22.05
C ARG A 56 -21.13 11.92 -20.69
N SER A 57 -20.13 11.36 -20.03
CA SER A 57 -20.23 10.90 -18.64
C SER A 57 -19.16 11.63 -17.85
N GLU A 58 -19.52 12.12 -16.66
CA GLU A 58 -18.60 12.74 -15.72
C GLU A 58 -18.72 12.05 -14.38
N LYS A 59 -17.59 11.83 -13.72
CA LYS A 59 -17.53 11.19 -12.41
C LYS A 59 -16.96 12.19 -11.41
N LEU A 60 -17.66 12.38 -10.30
CA LEU A 60 -17.24 13.17 -9.16
C LEU A 60 -17.11 12.22 -7.96
N LYS A 61 -15.92 12.11 -7.38
CA LYS A 61 -15.70 11.41 -6.11
C LYS A 61 -15.43 12.45 -5.02
N THR A 62 -16.03 12.27 -3.85
CA THR A 62 -15.80 13.14 -2.69
C THR A 62 -15.52 12.29 -1.46
N MET A 63 -14.55 12.71 -0.65
CA MET A 63 -14.29 12.23 0.70
C MET A 63 -14.22 13.42 1.65
N MET A 64 -14.86 13.34 2.80
CA MET A 64 -14.83 14.37 3.84
C MET A 64 -14.65 13.76 5.22
N LEU A 65 -14.01 14.53 6.12
CA LEU A 65 -14.13 14.34 7.56
C LEU A 65 -14.96 15.49 8.12
N LEU A 66 -16.05 15.17 8.81
CA LEU A 66 -17.02 16.14 9.30
C LEU A 66 -17.25 15.98 10.79
N ASP A 67 -16.98 17.05 11.54
CA ASP A 67 -17.29 17.14 12.98
C ASP A 67 -18.72 17.61 13.18
N TYR A 68 -19.42 16.95 14.08
CA TYR A 68 -20.73 17.31 14.58
C TYR A 68 -20.60 17.64 16.07
N GLU A 69 -21.15 18.76 16.50
CA GLU A 69 -21.26 19.15 17.90
C GLU A 69 -22.70 19.54 18.19
N VAL A 70 -23.32 18.91 19.18
CA VAL A 70 -24.71 19.16 19.55
C VAL A 70 -24.80 20.14 20.72
N SER A 71 -25.68 21.11 20.59
CA SER A 71 -26.16 21.94 21.71
C SER A 71 -27.65 21.70 21.93
N ASP A 72 -28.01 21.26 23.13
CA ASP A 72 -29.38 20.99 23.53
C ASP A 72 -30.09 22.30 23.96
N LYS A 73 -30.92 22.86 23.07
CA LYS A 73 -31.72 24.07 23.35
C LYS A 73 -33.16 23.69 23.73
N SER A 74 -34.00 24.62 24.17
CA SER A 74 -35.35 24.29 24.70
C SER A 74 -36.16 23.40 23.75
N ASP A 75 -36.35 23.85 22.50
CA ASP A 75 -37.27 23.24 21.54
C ASP A 75 -36.54 22.62 20.34
N VAL A 76 -35.23 22.83 20.23
CA VAL A 76 -34.40 22.35 19.10
C VAL A 76 -33.10 21.73 19.59
N TYR A 77 -32.57 20.77 18.83
CA TYR A 77 -31.16 20.43 18.85
C TYR A 77 -30.43 21.31 17.84
N SER A 78 -29.40 22.03 18.28
CA SER A 78 -28.57 22.85 17.40
C SER A 78 -27.27 22.11 17.11
N ILE A 79 -27.09 21.68 15.87
CA ILE A 79 -25.97 20.84 15.46
C ILE A 79 -25.00 21.68 14.65
N ARG A 80 -23.81 21.92 15.19
CA ARG A 80 -22.72 22.55 14.45
C ARG A 80 -21.98 21.49 13.65
N MET A 81 -21.78 21.76 12.37
CA MET A 81 -21.08 20.89 11.43
C MET A 81 -19.81 21.60 10.95
N LYS A 82 -18.64 21.04 11.21
CA LYS A 82 -17.37 21.60 10.76
C LYS A 82 -16.62 20.59 9.88
N PRO A 83 -16.56 20.81 8.56
CA PRO A 83 -15.67 20.02 7.70
C PRO A 83 -14.23 20.24 8.16
N GLN A 84 -13.52 19.17 8.49
CA GLN A 84 -12.11 19.23 8.85
C GLN A 84 -11.22 18.84 7.68
N PHE A 85 -11.73 18.01 6.79
CA PHE A 85 -11.04 17.58 5.59
C PHE A 85 -12.05 17.45 4.44
N MET A 86 -11.60 17.74 3.23
CA MET A 86 -12.36 17.45 2.01
C MET A 86 -11.41 17.15 0.86
N ARG A 87 -11.71 16.11 0.10
CA ARG A 87 -11.10 15.83 -1.20
C ARG A 87 -12.19 15.57 -2.22
N MET A 88 -12.11 16.24 -3.36
CA MET A 88 -13.01 16.07 -4.49
C MET A 88 -12.20 15.76 -5.74
N GLU A 89 -12.50 14.66 -6.43
CA GLU A 89 -11.91 14.30 -7.71
C GLU A 89 -12.96 14.44 -8.81
N PHE A 90 -12.66 15.18 -9.88
CA PHE A 90 -13.55 15.36 -11.03
C PHE A 90 -12.72 15.31 -12.34
N PRO A 91 -13.35 15.20 -13.53
CA PRO A 91 -12.60 14.91 -14.76
C PRO A 91 -11.59 16.00 -15.18
N GLN A 92 -11.71 17.20 -14.62
CA GLN A 92 -10.90 18.38 -14.97
C GLN A 92 -9.84 18.68 -13.91
N GLY A 93 -9.73 17.87 -12.86
CA GLY A 93 -8.78 18.04 -11.77
C GLY A 93 -9.34 17.57 -10.44
N ASP A 94 -8.64 17.91 -9.37
CA ASP A 94 -9.02 17.63 -8.00
C ASP A 94 -9.04 18.91 -7.16
N PHE A 95 -9.62 18.80 -5.98
CA PHE A 95 -9.67 19.84 -4.96
C PHE A 95 -9.45 19.18 -3.61
N THR A 96 -8.56 19.73 -2.80
CA THR A 96 -8.31 19.26 -1.43
C THR A 96 -8.38 20.42 -0.45
N SER A 97 -8.75 20.14 0.80
CA SER A 97 -8.82 21.15 1.86
C SER A 97 -7.45 21.73 2.22
N PHE A 98 -6.34 21.17 1.75
CA PHE A 98 -5.00 21.54 2.19
C PHE A 98 -4.00 21.89 1.07
N GLU A 99 -4.37 21.78 -0.21
CA GLU A 99 -3.52 22.22 -1.34
C GLU A 99 -4.06 23.49 -1.99
N ASP A 100 -3.19 24.45 -2.32
CA ASP A 100 -3.58 25.61 -3.13
C ASP A 100 -3.95 25.14 -4.55
N ASP A 101 -5.22 25.29 -4.92
CA ASP A 101 -5.73 24.91 -6.24
C ASP A 101 -5.42 25.96 -7.32
N GLY A 102 -4.69 27.02 -6.97
CA GLY A 102 -4.28 28.10 -7.87
C GLY A 102 -5.45 28.94 -8.38
N ARG A 103 -6.65 28.79 -7.81
CA ARG A 103 -7.87 29.51 -8.27
C ARG A 103 -7.97 30.94 -7.71
N GLY A 104 -7.04 31.35 -6.85
CA GLY A 104 -7.00 32.70 -6.28
C GLY A 104 -8.19 32.97 -5.36
N SER A 105 -8.76 34.19 -5.43
CA SER A 105 -9.73 34.68 -4.44
C SER A 105 -11.03 33.86 -4.30
N SER A 106 -11.43 33.12 -5.33
CA SER A 106 -12.61 32.24 -5.24
C SER A 106 -12.33 30.99 -4.41
N GLY A 107 -11.14 30.40 -4.54
CA GLY A 107 -10.68 29.29 -3.70
C GLY A 107 -10.64 29.68 -2.22
N ASP A 108 -10.09 30.86 -1.92
CA ASP A 108 -10.03 31.41 -0.56
C ASP A 108 -11.42 31.56 0.08
N SER A 109 -12.43 31.94 -0.71
CA SER A 109 -13.78 32.15 -0.19
C SER A 109 -14.48 30.85 0.21
N ILE A 110 -14.27 29.77 -0.56
CA ILE A 110 -14.79 28.44 -0.23
C ILE A 110 -14.08 27.90 1.00
N ARG A 111 -12.74 28.07 1.08
CA ARG A 111 -11.93 27.64 2.24
C ARG A 111 -12.42 28.27 3.54
N LYS A 112 -12.66 29.59 3.55
CA LYS A 112 -13.18 30.29 4.74
C LYS A 112 -14.58 29.84 5.13
N MET A 113 -15.47 29.66 4.16
CA MET A 113 -16.81 29.12 4.42
C MET A 113 -16.74 27.76 5.10
N MET A 114 -15.92 26.85 4.57
CA MET A 114 -15.76 25.51 5.14
C MET A 114 -15.10 25.53 6.51
N ASP A 115 -14.12 26.41 6.73
CA ASP A 115 -13.45 26.57 8.03
C ASP A 115 -14.39 27.14 9.11
N ALA A 116 -15.26 28.09 8.73
CA ALA A 116 -16.29 28.64 9.61
C ALA A 116 -17.37 27.60 9.96
N GLY A 117 -17.67 26.71 9.01
CA GLY A 117 -18.62 25.62 9.14
C GLY A 117 -20.08 26.05 9.03
N PHE A 118 -20.97 25.16 9.47
CA PHE A 118 -22.42 25.27 9.32
C PHE A 118 -23.15 24.96 10.62
N THR A 119 -24.41 25.39 10.75
CA THR A 119 -25.29 24.98 11.85
C THR A 119 -26.66 24.60 11.34
N VAL A 120 -27.19 23.49 11.84
CA VAL A 120 -28.54 23.01 11.58
C VAL A 120 -29.31 22.97 12.88
N ASP A 121 -30.49 23.60 12.90
CA ASP A 121 -31.42 23.47 14.02
C ASP A 121 -32.50 22.43 13.68
N ILE A 122 -32.71 21.47 14.58
CA ILE A 122 -33.66 20.36 14.43
C ILE A 122 -34.72 20.46 15.53
N ASP A 123 -35.99 20.53 15.16
CA ASP A 123 -37.12 20.49 16.10
C ASP A 123 -37.19 19.15 16.83
N LYS A 124 -37.26 19.18 18.16
CA LYS A 124 -37.19 17.97 18.99
C LYS A 124 -38.40 17.05 18.87
N ASP A 125 -39.57 17.61 18.58
CA ASP A 125 -40.83 16.86 18.53
C ASP A 125 -41.02 16.20 17.17
N THR A 126 -40.60 16.88 16.10
CA THR A 126 -40.85 16.46 14.72
C THR A 126 -39.61 15.94 13.99
N SER A 127 -38.41 16.17 14.54
CA SER A 127 -37.12 15.97 13.85
C SER A 127 -36.99 16.76 12.53
N ALA A 128 -37.87 17.72 12.27
CA ALA A 128 -37.78 18.57 11.09
C ALA A 128 -36.62 19.57 11.25
N MET A 129 -35.89 19.81 10.16
CA MET A 129 -34.94 20.91 10.10
C MET A 129 -35.72 22.22 10.08
N VAL A 130 -35.41 23.11 11.02
CA VAL A 130 -36.08 24.41 11.15
C VAL A 130 -35.23 25.56 10.61
N ASP A 131 -33.90 25.43 10.64
CA ASP A 131 -32.97 26.43 10.16
C ASP A 131 -31.65 25.80 9.68
N PHE A 132 -31.01 26.45 8.72
CA PHE A 132 -29.67 26.11 8.20
C PHE A 132 -28.85 27.39 8.06
N ILE A 133 -27.75 27.47 8.79
CA ILE A 133 -26.91 28.66 8.91
C ILE A 133 -25.53 28.37 8.32
N ILE A 134 -25.10 29.22 7.39
CA ILE A 134 -23.73 29.28 6.88
C ILE A 134 -23.01 30.40 7.64
N HIS A 135 -21.95 30.08 8.39
CA HIS A 135 -21.28 31.06 9.25
C HIS A 135 -20.44 32.08 8.48
N GLU A 136 -19.96 31.73 7.29
CA GLU A 136 -19.27 32.65 6.38
C GLU A 136 -19.68 32.39 4.92
N GLU A 137 -20.47 33.31 4.35
CA GLU A 137 -21.01 33.17 3.00
C GLU A 137 -20.13 33.89 1.96
N PRO A 138 -19.65 33.22 0.90
CA PRO A 138 -18.88 33.87 -0.16
C PRO A 138 -19.71 34.93 -0.91
N GLU A 139 -19.15 36.13 -1.11
CA GLU A 139 -19.85 37.22 -1.84
C GLU A 139 -20.31 36.82 -3.25
N ASP A 140 -19.58 35.93 -3.92
CA ASP A 140 -19.87 35.51 -5.29
C ASP A 140 -21.04 34.52 -5.37
N PHE A 141 -21.28 33.74 -4.32
CA PHE A 141 -22.41 32.80 -4.25
C PHE A 141 -23.75 33.56 -4.24
N ARG A 142 -23.85 34.63 -3.43
CA ARG A 142 -25.00 35.54 -3.44
C ARG A 142 -25.27 36.19 -4.78
N LYS A 143 -24.23 36.45 -5.59
CA LYS A 143 -24.35 37.11 -6.90
C LYS A 143 -24.74 36.13 -8.01
N GLN A 144 -24.35 34.87 -7.90
CA GLN A 144 -24.59 33.85 -8.91
C GLN A 144 -25.95 33.14 -8.75
N GLY A 145 -26.64 33.33 -7.61
CA GLY A 145 -27.96 32.74 -7.38
C GLY A 145 -27.96 31.20 -7.42
N LEU A 146 -26.77 30.63 -7.26
CA LEU A 146 -26.49 29.21 -7.20
C LEU A 146 -26.18 28.89 -5.74
N ASP A 147 -27.05 28.14 -5.06
CA ASP A 147 -26.71 27.48 -3.80
C ASP A 147 -26.58 25.93 -3.91
N PRO A 148 -25.91 25.37 -4.94
CA PRO A 148 -25.71 23.93 -5.06
C PRO A 148 -24.95 23.33 -3.86
N LEU A 149 -24.12 24.11 -3.17
CA LEU A 149 -23.49 23.69 -1.92
C LEU A 149 -24.47 23.64 -0.76
N GLN A 150 -25.43 24.56 -0.67
CA GLN A 150 -26.46 24.48 0.36
C GLN A 150 -27.50 23.40 0.00
N GLU A 151 -27.80 23.10 -1.26
CA GLU A 151 -28.57 21.89 -1.62
C GLU A 151 -27.86 20.58 -1.24
N ILE A 152 -26.53 20.50 -1.42
CA ILE A 152 -25.71 19.35 -1.00
C ILE A 152 -25.62 19.24 0.53
N LEU A 153 -25.46 20.36 1.23
CA LEU A 153 -25.36 20.40 2.70
C LEU A 153 -26.72 20.34 3.41
N ASN A 154 -27.81 20.59 2.68
CA ASN A 154 -29.19 20.40 3.08
C ASN A 154 -29.68 18.98 2.73
N ASP A 155 -28.78 18.03 2.50
CA ASP A 155 -29.14 16.62 2.31
C ASP A 155 -29.83 16.09 3.57
N GLU A 156 -31.10 15.75 3.42
CA GLU A 156 -31.95 15.25 4.51
C GLU A 156 -31.49 13.89 5.03
N PHE A 157 -30.73 13.10 4.24
CA PHE A 157 -30.24 11.77 4.63
C PHE A 157 -28.95 11.78 5.43
N GLY A 158 -28.10 12.79 5.21
CA GLY A 158 -26.85 12.96 5.95
C GLY A 158 -27.00 13.57 7.34
N ARG A 159 -28.22 14.01 7.69
CA ARG A 159 -28.51 14.71 8.94
C ARG A 159 -28.77 13.73 10.09
N PRO A 160 -28.14 13.89 11.27
CA PRO A 160 -28.47 13.10 12.44
C PRO A 160 -29.94 13.22 12.83
N GLY A 161 -30.55 12.10 13.22
CA GLY A 161 -31.88 12.12 13.82
C GLY A 161 -33.07 12.35 12.89
N PHE A 162 -32.87 12.23 11.58
CA PHE A 162 -33.94 12.34 10.58
C PHE A 162 -35.02 11.26 10.70
N ILE A 163 -34.71 10.12 11.34
CA ILE A 163 -35.68 9.08 11.72
C ILE A 163 -36.04 9.22 13.20
N THR A 164 -37.32 9.47 13.48
CA THR A 164 -37.86 9.56 14.84
C THR A 164 -39.24 8.94 14.92
N GLY A 165 -39.56 8.33 16.06
CA GLY A 165 -40.87 7.73 16.32
C GLY A 165 -41.08 6.34 15.71
N LEU A 166 -40.11 5.79 14.97
CA LEU A 166 -40.18 4.46 14.38
C LEU A 166 -40.10 3.38 15.47
N LYS A 167 -41.08 2.49 15.52
CA LYS A 167 -41.06 1.35 16.44
C LYS A 167 -39.94 0.38 16.04
N VAL A 168 -39.15 -0.06 17.02
CA VAL A 168 -38.11 -1.09 16.82
C VAL A 168 -38.77 -2.47 16.82
N GLU A 169 -39.37 -2.80 15.70
CA GLU A 169 -40.01 -4.10 15.43
C GLU A 169 -39.74 -4.46 13.97
N LYS A 170 -39.32 -5.69 13.70
CA LYS A 170 -39.00 -6.13 12.35
C LYS A 170 -40.21 -5.94 11.41
N GLY A 171 -39.99 -5.27 10.28
CA GLY A 171 -41.01 -4.90 9.32
C GLY A 171 -41.80 -3.64 9.65
N ALA A 172 -41.54 -2.97 10.78
CA ALA A 172 -42.11 -1.65 11.04
C ALA A 172 -41.59 -0.63 10.02
N THR A 173 -42.46 0.27 9.59
CA THR A 173 -42.14 1.23 8.52
C THR A 173 -42.43 2.68 8.90
N GLN A 174 -41.67 3.59 8.30
CA GLN A 174 -41.90 5.04 8.33
C GLN A 174 -41.68 5.61 6.93
N VAL A 175 -42.58 6.47 6.48
CA VAL A 175 -42.47 7.13 5.19
C VAL A 175 -41.97 8.56 5.39
N VAL A 176 -40.92 8.92 4.67
CA VAL A 176 -40.39 10.29 4.60
C VAL A 176 -40.75 10.87 3.23
N GLU A 177 -41.40 12.03 3.26
CA GLU A 177 -41.76 12.79 2.06
C GLU A 177 -40.61 13.74 1.71
N LEU A 178 -40.11 13.64 0.49
CA LEU A 178 -39.04 14.50 -0.01
C LEU A 178 -39.58 15.47 -1.05
N LYS A 179 -38.79 16.50 -1.35
CA LYS A 179 -39.10 17.41 -2.45
C LYS A 179 -38.90 16.68 -3.80
N SER A 180 -39.83 16.92 -4.73
CA SER A 180 -39.71 16.48 -6.13
C SER A 180 -38.35 16.90 -6.72
N PRO A 181 -37.67 16.08 -7.53
CA PRO A 181 -38.13 14.83 -8.18
C PRO A 181 -37.96 13.55 -7.33
N LEU A 182 -37.45 13.63 -6.10
CA LEU A 182 -37.20 12.45 -5.29
C LEU A 182 -38.51 11.73 -4.90
N PRO A 183 -38.52 10.39 -4.88
CA PRO A 183 -39.69 9.62 -4.48
C PRO A 183 -39.92 9.71 -2.97
N LYS A 184 -41.11 9.33 -2.53
CA LYS A 184 -41.34 9.02 -1.12
C LYS A 184 -40.47 7.84 -0.74
N ILE A 185 -39.73 7.94 0.35
CA ILE A 185 -38.88 6.85 0.83
C ILE A 185 -39.54 6.17 2.01
N THR A 186 -39.62 4.84 1.91
CA THR A 186 -40.08 3.99 3.01
C THR A 186 -38.86 3.41 3.71
N PHE A 187 -38.68 3.75 4.98
CA PHE A 187 -37.75 3.10 5.88
C PHE A 187 -38.41 1.88 6.50
N THR A 188 -37.74 0.73 6.49
CA THR A 188 -38.23 -0.53 7.06
C THR A 188 -37.21 -1.10 8.03
N VAL A 189 -37.65 -1.49 9.22
CA VAL A 189 -36.77 -2.19 10.18
C VAL A 189 -36.50 -3.61 9.69
N GLU A 190 -35.25 -3.90 9.29
CA GLU A 190 -34.84 -5.22 8.81
C GLU A 190 -34.40 -6.13 9.96
N ASP A 191 -33.62 -5.56 10.88
CA ASP A 191 -33.05 -6.25 12.02
C ASP A 191 -32.69 -5.25 13.14
N PHE A 192 -32.46 -5.76 14.34
CA PHE A 192 -32.03 -4.95 15.48
C PHE A 192 -31.33 -5.78 16.56
N THR A 193 -30.39 -5.15 17.25
CA THR A 193 -29.71 -5.70 18.43
C THR A 193 -30.05 -4.87 19.67
N ASP A 194 -29.36 -5.12 20.78
CA ASP A 194 -29.47 -4.26 21.96
C ASP A 194 -28.82 -2.89 21.75
N SER A 195 -27.84 -2.77 20.84
CA SER A 195 -27.10 -1.54 20.55
C SER A 195 -27.54 -0.84 19.27
N THR A 196 -27.99 -1.57 18.25
CA THR A 196 -28.20 -1.03 16.89
C THR A 196 -29.55 -1.41 16.29
N VAL A 197 -30.01 -0.61 15.33
CA VAL A 197 -31.18 -0.91 14.48
C VAL A 197 -30.79 -0.74 13.02
N THR A 198 -31.04 -1.76 12.21
CA THR A 198 -30.77 -1.77 10.77
C THR A 198 -32.05 -1.45 10.01
N LEU A 199 -32.03 -0.34 9.27
CA LEU A 199 -33.13 0.11 8.42
C LEU A 199 -32.76 -0.07 6.94
N SER A 200 -33.65 -0.67 6.15
CA SER A 200 -33.63 -0.51 4.70
C SER A 200 -34.39 0.76 4.31
N ALA A 201 -33.92 1.46 3.29
CA ALA A 201 -34.57 2.64 2.72
C ALA A 201 -34.84 2.37 1.25
N ALA A 202 -36.10 2.49 0.81
CA ALA A 202 -36.47 2.27 -0.59
C ALA A 202 -37.53 3.27 -1.06
N GLY A 203 -37.36 3.79 -2.27
CA GLY A 203 -38.35 4.65 -2.94
C GLY A 203 -38.15 4.64 -4.44
N GLU A 204 -39.24 4.58 -5.22
CA GLU A 204 -39.20 4.64 -6.68
C GLU A 204 -40.44 5.37 -7.19
N ASN A 205 -40.22 6.29 -8.14
CA ASN A 205 -41.25 6.92 -8.95
C ASN A 205 -40.83 6.87 -10.44
N ASP A 206 -41.58 7.53 -11.33
CA ASP A 206 -41.28 7.50 -12.77
C ASP A 206 -39.96 8.20 -13.16
N GLU A 207 -39.39 9.01 -12.26
CA GLU A 207 -38.21 9.85 -12.52
C GLU A 207 -36.97 9.35 -11.76
N ALA A 208 -37.13 8.96 -10.50
CA ALA A 208 -36.03 8.70 -9.58
C ALA A 208 -36.23 7.42 -8.75
N ARG A 209 -35.11 6.79 -8.42
CA ARG A 209 -35.01 5.58 -7.60
C ARG A 209 -34.00 5.79 -6.49
N VAL A 210 -34.34 5.28 -5.30
CA VAL A 210 -33.48 5.33 -4.12
C VAL A 210 -33.52 3.97 -3.42
N PHE A 211 -32.34 3.46 -3.07
CA PHE A 211 -32.19 2.27 -2.24
C PHE A 211 -30.96 2.36 -1.35
N GLY A 212 -31.06 1.90 -0.10
CA GLY A 212 -29.91 1.90 0.80
C GLY A 212 -30.18 1.31 2.18
N TYR A 213 -29.16 1.38 3.03
CA TYR A 213 -29.22 0.97 4.42
C TYR A 213 -28.75 2.08 5.35
N VAL A 214 -29.39 2.14 6.52
CA VAL A 214 -29.03 3.03 7.62
C VAL A 214 -28.98 2.21 8.90
N ILE A 215 -27.83 2.19 9.55
CA ILE A 215 -27.62 1.54 10.84
C ILE A 215 -27.57 2.65 11.87
N LEU A 216 -28.50 2.62 12.82
CA LEU A 216 -28.64 3.63 13.86
C LEU A 216 -28.33 3.03 15.23
N GLU A 217 -27.69 3.81 16.09
CA GLU A 217 -27.61 3.53 17.52
C GLU A 217 -29.00 3.55 18.14
N ARG A 218 -29.34 2.48 18.82
CA ARG A 218 -30.66 2.32 19.43
C ARG A 218 -30.88 3.24 20.62
N ALA A 219 -29.83 3.58 21.34
CA ALA A 219 -29.90 4.40 22.55
C ALA A 219 -30.12 5.89 22.24
N THR A 220 -29.38 6.40 21.25
CA THR A 220 -29.25 7.85 20.97
C THR A 220 -29.91 8.26 19.65
N GLY A 221 -30.10 7.32 18.71
CA GLY A 221 -30.58 7.60 17.36
C GLY A 221 -29.52 8.15 16.41
N TRP A 222 -28.25 8.16 16.80
CA TRP A 222 -27.16 8.54 15.91
C TRP A 222 -26.94 7.53 14.79
N THR A 223 -26.52 8.02 13.63
CA THR A 223 -26.10 7.17 12.53
C THR A 223 -24.78 6.51 12.88
N GLU A 224 -24.72 5.18 12.86
CA GLU A 224 -23.46 4.46 12.95
C GLU A 224 -22.87 4.32 11.56
N ARG A 225 -23.68 3.83 10.61
CA ARG A 225 -23.28 3.59 9.22
C ARG A 225 -24.44 3.86 8.26
N LEU A 226 -24.14 4.36 7.07
CA LEU A 226 -25.12 4.59 6.03
C LEU A 226 -24.51 4.35 4.65
N THR A 227 -25.27 3.74 3.75
CA THR A 227 -25.01 3.76 2.31
C THR A 227 -26.33 3.93 1.58
N MET A 228 -26.42 4.95 0.74
CA MET A 228 -27.60 5.30 -0.04
C MET A 228 -27.22 5.43 -1.51
N ILE A 229 -28.00 4.79 -2.38
CA ILE A 229 -27.84 4.84 -3.83
C ILE A 229 -29.06 5.55 -4.41
N MET A 230 -28.80 6.56 -5.23
CA MET A 230 -29.82 7.36 -5.90
C MET A 230 -29.57 7.36 -7.41
N ASP A 231 -30.61 7.17 -8.20
CA ASP A 231 -30.61 7.33 -9.66
C ASP A 231 -31.75 8.26 -10.03
N MET A 232 -31.45 9.44 -10.55
CA MET A 232 -32.43 10.50 -10.79
C MET A 232 -32.11 11.31 -12.05
N PRO A 233 -33.09 12.03 -12.66
CA PRO A 233 -32.81 12.95 -13.75
C PRO A 233 -31.91 14.10 -13.28
N LEU A 234 -31.29 14.79 -14.24
CA LEU A 234 -30.60 16.04 -13.92
C LEU A 234 -31.60 17.10 -13.45
N PRO A 235 -31.22 17.97 -12.48
CA PRO A 235 -32.09 19.05 -12.01
C PRO A 235 -32.55 19.99 -13.13
N GLU A 236 -33.76 20.55 -12.98
CA GLU A 236 -34.27 21.57 -13.89
C GLU A 236 -33.34 22.80 -13.89
N GLY A 237 -32.78 23.14 -15.05
CA GLY A 237 -31.86 24.28 -15.21
C GLY A 237 -30.46 23.93 -15.71
N VAL A 238 -30.08 22.64 -15.72
CA VAL A 238 -28.83 22.20 -16.35
C VAL A 238 -28.98 22.27 -17.88
N PRO A 239 -28.04 22.89 -18.65
CA PRO A 239 -28.17 23.14 -20.10
C PRO A 239 -28.35 21.90 -21.00
N ALA A 240 -28.30 20.69 -20.43
CA ALA A 240 -28.57 19.45 -21.11
C ALA A 240 -29.76 18.75 -20.45
N SER A 241 -30.94 18.98 -21.00
CA SER A 241 -32.22 18.51 -20.46
C SER A 241 -32.46 17.00 -20.57
N ASN A 242 -31.58 16.26 -21.25
CA ASN A 242 -31.61 14.79 -21.30
C ASN A 242 -30.35 14.25 -20.64
N GLY A 243 -30.49 13.70 -19.45
CA GLY A 243 -29.40 13.10 -18.71
C GLY A 243 -29.89 12.48 -17.41
N SER A 244 -29.01 11.74 -16.75
CA SER A 244 -29.26 11.17 -15.44
C SER A 244 -28.05 11.35 -14.55
N MET A 245 -28.28 11.31 -13.25
CA MET A 245 -27.27 11.34 -12.22
C MET A 245 -27.46 10.12 -11.34
N ARG A 246 -26.39 9.37 -11.17
CA ARG A 246 -26.32 8.25 -10.24
C ARG A 246 -25.34 8.58 -9.13
N MET A 247 -25.81 8.58 -7.90
CA MET A 247 -25.03 8.96 -6.73
C MET A 247 -25.04 7.84 -5.71
N VAL A 248 -23.89 7.58 -5.11
CA VAL A 248 -23.73 6.67 -3.98
C VAL A 248 -23.09 7.45 -2.84
N THR A 249 -23.81 7.59 -1.74
CA THR A 249 -23.33 8.30 -0.54
C THR A 249 -23.13 7.29 0.57
N SER A 250 -22.03 7.39 1.31
CA SER A 250 -21.84 6.62 2.55
C SER A 250 -21.34 7.46 3.70
N ILE A 251 -21.72 7.07 4.91
CA ILE A 251 -21.29 7.66 6.17
C ILE A 251 -20.78 6.55 7.06
N PHE A 252 -19.57 6.71 7.58
CA PHE A 252 -18.90 5.78 8.47
C PHE A 252 -18.32 6.52 9.68
N PRO A 253 -18.15 5.85 10.83
CA PRO A 253 -17.52 6.47 12.00
C PRO A 253 -16.08 6.88 11.69
N GLU A 254 -15.50 7.77 12.50
CA GLU A 254 -14.14 8.27 12.26
C GLU A 254 -13.12 7.12 12.16
N ASP A 255 -13.18 6.13 13.04
CA ASP A 255 -12.23 5.01 13.15
C ASP A 255 -12.42 3.94 12.05
N TRP A 256 -13.27 4.20 11.08
CA TRP A 256 -13.51 3.29 9.97
C TRP A 256 -12.27 3.18 9.07
N LEU A 257 -11.56 2.06 9.18
CA LEU A 257 -10.29 1.82 8.50
C LEU A 257 -10.40 1.70 6.97
N TYR A 258 -11.60 1.47 6.45
CA TYR A 258 -11.80 1.04 5.07
C TYR A 258 -12.55 2.08 4.24
N GLY A 259 -11.87 2.85 3.40
CA GLY A 259 -12.56 3.82 2.55
C GLY A 259 -13.59 3.20 1.58
N GLN A 260 -14.57 3.98 1.14
CA GLN A 260 -15.47 3.58 0.06
C GLN A 260 -14.78 3.77 -1.31
N ASP A 261 -14.31 2.68 -1.91
CA ASP A 261 -13.81 2.69 -3.28
C ASP A 261 -14.67 1.79 -4.18
N LEU A 262 -15.69 2.38 -4.81
CA LEU A 262 -16.57 1.66 -5.74
C LEU A 262 -15.85 1.14 -6.98
N GLU A 263 -14.73 1.74 -7.36
CA GLU A 263 -13.95 1.30 -8.51
C GLU A 263 -13.17 0.03 -8.18
N TYR A 264 -12.54 -0.01 -7.01
CA TYR A 264 -11.96 -1.23 -6.45
C TYR A 264 -13.03 -2.32 -6.28
N LEU A 265 -14.19 -1.99 -5.71
CA LEU A 265 -15.32 -2.91 -5.55
C LEU A 265 -15.93 -3.38 -6.88
N ARG A 266 -15.73 -2.65 -7.98
CA ARG A 266 -16.17 -3.05 -9.33
C ARG A 266 -15.26 -4.11 -9.94
N TYR A 267 -13.95 -3.98 -9.74
CA TYR A 267 -12.93 -4.80 -10.41
C TYR A 267 -12.43 -5.97 -9.57
N SER A 268 -13.17 -6.36 -8.55
CA SER A 268 -12.81 -7.49 -7.72
C SER A 268 -13.01 -8.80 -8.53
N GLU A 269 -11.97 -9.19 -9.26
CA GLU A 269 -11.88 -10.44 -9.98
C GLU A 269 -11.56 -11.58 -8.99
N PRO A 270 -12.19 -12.75 -9.14
CA PRO A 270 -11.81 -13.89 -8.33
C PRO A 270 -10.39 -14.33 -8.66
N PHE A 271 -9.62 -14.72 -7.65
CA PHE A 271 -8.31 -15.33 -7.85
C PHE A 271 -8.22 -16.66 -7.10
N GLU A 272 -7.40 -17.55 -7.65
CA GLU A 272 -7.14 -18.86 -7.07
C GLU A 272 -6.17 -18.73 -5.89
N ILE A 273 -6.49 -19.43 -4.81
CA ILE A 273 -5.65 -19.59 -3.64
C ILE A 273 -5.24 -21.06 -3.59
N ASP A 274 -3.94 -21.29 -3.56
CA ASP A 274 -3.36 -22.61 -3.36
C ASP A 274 -3.55 -23.09 -1.92
N ASN A 275 -3.63 -24.41 -1.75
CA ASN A 275 -3.62 -25.01 -0.43
C ASN A 275 -2.33 -24.62 0.32
N THR A 276 -2.48 -24.07 1.53
CA THR A 276 -1.35 -23.59 2.32
C THR A 276 -0.97 -24.62 3.38
N ASP A 277 0.32 -25.00 3.46
CA ASP A 277 0.81 -25.85 4.55
C ASP A 277 1.18 -24.98 5.77
N PHE A 278 0.38 -25.06 6.82
CA PHE A 278 0.64 -24.32 8.06
C PHE A 278 1.69 -24.98 8.96
N SER A 279 2.15 -26.20 8.67
CA SER A 279 3.10 -26.93 9.52
C SER A 279 4.50 -26.29 9.58
N GLU A 280 4.83 -25.46 8.59
CA GLU A 280 6.09 -24.70 8.55
C GLU A 280 6.02 -23.40 9.39
N LEU A 281 4.84 -22.98 9.83
CA LEU A 281 4.69 -21.78 10.65
C LEU A 281 5.20 -22.03 12.08
N ASN A 282 6.16 -21.23 12.51
CA ASN A 282 6.66 -21.25 13.87
C ASN A 282 6.17 -20.01 14.65
N PRO A 283 5.22 -20.15 15.59
CA PRO A 283 4.70 -19.02 16.36
C PRO A 283 5.72 -18.37 17.30
N ASN A 284 6.87 -19.04 17.54
CA ASN A 284 7.96 -18.51 18.35
C ASN A 284 9.02 -17.76 17.51
N ASP A 285 8.96 -17.83 16.18
CA ASP A 285 9.85 -17.09 15.30
C ASP A 285 9.35 -15.65 15.15
N LYS A 286 9.63 -14.83 16.17
CA LYS A 286 9.23 -13.43 16.24
C LYS A 286 10.46 -12.53 16.12
N ALA A 287 10.36 -11.47 15.32
CA ALA A 287 11.41 -10.47 15.21
C ALA A 287 11.60 -9.71 16.54
N SER A 288 12.85 -9.44 16.91
CA SER A 288 13.18 -8.60 18.06
C SER A 288 12.85 -7.13 17.80
N ASP A 289 12.75 -6.33 18.86
CA ASP A 289 12.48 -4.90 18.73
C ASP A 289 13.60 -4.15 17.98
N ALA A 290 14.85 -4.61 18.14
CA ALA A 290 15.98 -4.02 17.41
C ALA A 290 15.89 -4.26 15.90
N GLU A 291 15.31 -5.39 15.48
CA GLU A 291 15.09 -5.72 14.06
C GLU A 291 13.90 -4.95 13.50
N VAL A 292 12.78 -4.91 14.23
CA VAL A 292 11.57 -4.17 13.81
C VAL A 292 11.85 -2.68 13.74
N PHE A 293 12.57 -2.13 14.72
CA PHE A 293 12.88 -0.71 14.84
C PHE A 293 14.33 -0.35 14.43
N ALA A 294 14.87 -1.03 13.41
CA ALA A 294 16.24 -0.82 12.96
C ALA A 294 16.51 0.56 12.33
N ASN A 295 15.48 1.22 11.79
CA ASN A 295 15.59 2.52 11.15
C ASN A 295 15.15 3.65 12.10
N ASP A 296 15.85 4.79 12.07
CA ASP A 296 15.47 6.00 12.82
C ASP A 296 14.62 6.96 11.95
N ALA A 297 14.58 6.70 10.65
CA ALA A 297 13.89 7.49 9.66
C ALA A 297 12.97 6.63 8.78
N GLY A 298 11.96 7.27 8.21
CA GLY A 298 11.08 6.70 7.19
C GLY A 298 10.90 7.64 5.99
N GLN A 299 10.15 7.19 5.00
CA GLN A 299 9.84 7.96 3.80
C GLN A 299 8.52 8.71 3.97
N LEU A 300 8.50 9.95 3.50
CA LEU A 300 7.33 10.82 3.44
C LEU A 300 7.02 11.10 1.97
N GLU A 301 5.75 10.98 1.59
CA GLU A 301 5.27 11.32 0.26
C GLU A 301 3.90 11.96 0.35
N LEU A 302 3.68 13.01 -0.43
CA LEU A 302 2.35 13.56 -0.70
C LEU A 302 1.80 12.85 -1.94
N TYR A 303 0.85 11.95 -1.74
CA TYR A 303 0.30 11.13 -2.81
C TYR A 303 -1.21 11.01 -2.70
N GLY A 304 -1.93 11.33 -3.79
CA GLY A 304 -3.38 11.16 -3.85
C GLY A 304 -4.11 11.97 -2.78
N GLY A 305 -3.74 13.24 -2.60
CA GLY A 305 -4.39 14.14 -1.64
C GLY A 305 -4.37 13.65 -0.19
N ARG A 306 -3.29 12.94 0.20
CA ARG A 306 -3.00 12.53 1.58
C ARG A 306 -1.48 12.50 1.80
N ILE A 307 -1.09 12.52 3.07
CA ILE A 307 0.28 12.28 3.50
C ILE A 307 0.45 10.76 3.64
N SER A 308 1.42 10.19 2.94
CA SER A 308 1.81 8.80 3.03
C SER A 308 3.19 8.71 3.68
N MET A 309 3.29 7.94 4.75
CA MET A 309 4.53 7.67 5.46
C MET A 309 4.82 6.17 5.38
N ARG A 310 6.04 5.82 4.99
CA ARG A 310 6.49 4.41 4.88
C ARG A 310 7.65 4.17 5.81
N TYR A 311 7.53 3.14 6.63
CA TYR A 311 8.58 2.67 7.51
C TYR A 311 8.97 1.25 7.12
N ILE A 312 10.22 1.07 6.71
CA ILE A 312 10.74 -0.22 6.24
C ILE A 312 11.32 -0.99 7.42
N HIS A 313 10.98 -2.28 7.51
CA HIS A 313 11.49 -3.22 8.50
C HIS A 313 12.55 -4.13 7.87
N PRO A 314 13.83 -3.71 7.79
CA PRO A 314 14.83 -4.41 7.01
C PRO A 314 15.14 -5.80 7.58
N GLY A 315 14.95 -6.83 6.75
CA GLY A 315 15.29 -8.21 7.11
C GLY A 315 14.27 -8.90 8.03
N VAL A 316 13.12 -8.28 8.29
CA VAL A 316 12.01 -8.87 9.03
C VAL A 316 10.97 -9.37 8.03
N SER A 317 10.52 -10.62 8.16
CA SER A 317 9.38 -11.14 7.38
C SER A 317 8.04 -10.70 7.97
N PHE A 318 6.98 -10.78 7.18
CA PHE A 318 5.63 -10.45 7.63
C PHE A 318 5.14 -11.37 8.74
N GLU A 319 5.48 -12.66 8.66
CA GLU A 319 5.17 -13.66 9.69
C GLU A 319 5.89 -13.36 11.01
N GLN A 320 7.17 -12.97 10.95
CA GLN A 320 7.96 -12.63 12.14
C GLN A 320 7.49 -11.34 12.82
N MET A 321 6.89 -10.43 12.06
CA MET A 321 6.35 -9.17 12.56
C MET A 321 4.98 -9.37 13.21
N GLY A 322 4.16 -10.24 12.62
CA GLY A 322 2.73 -10.31 12.87
C GLY A 322 2.02 -9.13 12.21
N SER A 323 0.97 -9.43 11.46
CA SER A 323 0.07 -8.46 10.83
C SER A 323 -0.37 -7.37 11.78
N MET A 324 -0.41 -6.11 11.30
CA MET A 324 -1.03 -4.99 12.01
C MET A 324 -0.49 -4.79 13.46
N SER A 325 0.74 -5.22 13.74
CA SER A 325 1.36 -5.11 15.07
C SER A 325 1.84 -3.70 15.41
N ILE A 326 1.81 -2.77 14.46
CA ILE A 326 2.25 -1.39 14.64
C ILE A 326 1.02 -0.47 14.70
N LYS A 327 0.96 0.37 15.72
CA LYS A 327 0.06 1.52 15.82
C LYS A 327 0.91 2.80 15.84
N VAL A 328 0.35 3.94 15.45
CA VAL A 328 1.06 5.23 15.46
C VAL A 328 0.43 6.20 16.45
N LYS A 329 1.27 7.04 17.07
CA LYS A 329 0.86 8.16 17.93
C LYS A 329 1.68 9.40 17.62
N GLU A 330 1.16 10.56 18.01
CA GLU A 330 1.87 11.84 18.01
C GLU A 330 2.45 12.19 16.63
N LEU A 331 1.59 12.32 15.62
CA LEU A 331 1.99 12.82 14.30
C LEU A 331 2.25 14.34 14.39
N ILE A 332 3.52 14.74 14.34
CA ILE A 332 3.94 16.15 14.49
C ILE A 332 4.72 16.58 13.24
N GLY A 333 4.10 17.44 12.43
CA GLY A 333 4.80 18.10 11.31
C GLY A 333 5.86 19.07 11.82
N LYS A 334 7.02 19.12 11.16
CA LYS A 334 8.13 20.01 11.51
C LYS A 334 8.63 20.80 10.32
N ASP A 335 9.11 22.01 10.60
CA ASP A 335 9.82 22.84 9.62
C ASP A 335 11.29 22.44 9.46
N SER A 336 11.99 23.13 8.56
CA SER A 336 13.42 22.92 8.29
C SER A 336 14.34 23.16 9.51
N ASP A 337 13.89 23.97 10.47
CA ASP A 337 14.63 24.26 11.71
C ASP A 337 14.31 23.22 12.82
N GLY A 338 13.40 22.26 12.53
CA GLY A 338 12.96 21.22 13.44
C GLY A 338 11.90 21.67 14.44
N ASN A 339 11.29 22.84 14.27
CA ASN A 339 10.21 23.31 15.13
C ASN A 339 8.88 22.66 14.74
N PRO A 340 8.02 22.33 15.72
CA PRO A 340 6.70 21.79 15.44
C PRO A 340 5.82 22.83 14.74
N LEU A 341 5.10 22.38 13.72
CA LEU A 341 4.09 23.15 12.99
C LEU A 341 2.71 22.88 13.60
N ASP A 342 1.85 23.89 13.57
CA ASP A 342 0.45 23.78 13.98
C ASP A 342 -0.36 23.15 12.83
N ILE A 343 -0.28 21.82 12.74
CA ILE A 343 -0.96 20.99 11.75
C ILE A 343 -1.54 19.79 12.49
N ASP A 344 -2.87 19.73 12.56
CA ASP A 344 -3.55 18.54 13.06
C ASP A 344 -3.54 17.45 11.99
N LEU A 345 -2.89 16.33 12.28
CA LEU A 345 -2.78 15.18 11.38
C LEU A 345 -3.67 14.03 11.87
N TYR A 346 -4.66 13.68 11.07
CA TYR A 346 -5.55 12.55 11.34
C TYR A 346 -5.01 11.26 10.73
N GLU A 347 -4.76 10.23 11.55
CA GLU A 347 -4.42 8.90 11.05
C GLU A 347 -5.65 8.28 10.36
N SER A 348 -5.60 8.16 9.04
CA SER A 348 -6.68 7.57 8.24
C SER A 348 -6.51 6.07 8.00
N ALA A 349 -5.28 5.57 8.02
CA ALA A 349 -5.00 4.15 7.93
C ALA A 349 -3.57 3.84 8.37
N ILE A 350 -3.39 2.66 8.97
CA ILE A 350 -2.09 2.04 9.19
C ILE A 350 -2.17 0.56 8.82
N PHE A 351 -1.20 0.08 8.05
CA PHE A 351 -1.13 -1.33 7.70
C PHE A 351 0.30 -1.74 7.41
N THR A 352 0.60 -2.97 7.82
CA THR A 352 1.88 -3.64 7.55
C THR A 352 1.64 -4.65 6.45
N TYR A 353 2.52 -4.71 5.45
CA TYR A 353 2.44 -5.69 4.36
C TYR A 353 3.84 -6.02 3.84
N THR A 354 3.95 -7.13 3.13
CA THR A 354 5.13 -7.41 2.30
C THR A 354 4.95 -6.78 0.94
N ASP A 355 5.99 -6.12 0.43
CA ASP A 355 5.98 -5.54 -0.91
C ASP A 355 5.63 -6.61 -1.97
N MET A 356 5.16 -6.17 -3.14
CA MET A 356 4.71 -7.08 -4.20
C MET A 356 5.79 -8.06 -4.71
N ASN A 357 7.07 -7.84 -4.36
CA ASN A 357 8.17 -8.74 -4.72
C ASN A 357 8.51 -9.75 -3.62
N ASN A 358 7.78 -9.75 -2.49
CA ASN A 358 8.08 -10.51 -1.29
C ASN A 358 9.52 -10.31 -0.77
N GLU A 359 10.13 -9.15 -1.02
CA GLU A 359 11.51 -8.86 -0.63
C GLU A 359 11.61 -7.99 0.63
N LYS A 360 10.54 -7.26 0.98
CA LYS A 360 10.55 -6.27 2.07
C LYS A 360 9.23 -6.24 2.81
N THR A 361 9.25 -6.25 4.15
CA THR A 361 8.07 -5.89 4.94
C THR A 361 8.14 -4.42 5.33
N GLU A 362 7.04 -3.70 5.13
CA GLU A 362 6.92 -2.28 5.43
C GLU A 362 5.59 -1.96 6.10
N THR A 363 5.60 -0.93 6.95
CA THR A 363 4.41 -0.33 7.54
C THR A 363 4.13 0.99 6.84
N THR A 364 2.94 1.10 6.26
CA THR A 364 2.44 2.33 5.63
C THR A 364 1.42 2.98 6.54
N ILE A 365 1.57 4.29 6.72
CA ILE A 365 0.72 5.15 7.52
C ILE A 365 0.18 6.24 6.60
N HIS A 366 -1.13 6.40 6.57
CA HIS A 366 -1.79 7.46 5.83
C HIS A 366 -2.37 8.48 6.79
N ALA A 367 -1.99 9.74 6.62
CA ALA A 367 -2.49 10.85 7.41
C ALA A 367 -3.19 11.90 6.53
N LEU A 368 -4.24 12.51 7.09
CA LEU A 368 -4.99 13.60 6.49
C LEU A 368 -4.73 14.89 7.27
N PRO A 369 -4.21 15.95 6.63
CA PRO A 369 -4.13 17.26 7.26
C PRO A 369 -5.53 17.83 7.49
N LEU A 370 -5.83 18.19 8.74
CA LEU A 370 -7.09 18.81 9.11
C LEU A 370 -7.00 20.34 9.03
N GLY A 371 -8.09 20.96 8.60
CA GLY A 371 -8.21 22.41 8.44
C GLY A 371 -8.26 22.87 6.97
N TRP A 372 -8.30 24.19 6.79
CA TRP A 372 -8.57 24.82 5.49
C TRP A 372 -7.66 26.00 5.15
N THR A 373 -7.54 26.97 6.07
CA THR A 373 -6.86 28.24 5.80
C THR A 373 -5.38 28.17 6.19
N ASP A 374 -5.08 27.94 7.47
CA ASP A 374 -3.71 27.99 8.00
C ASP A 374 -2.88 26.75 7.62
N VAL A 375 -3.55 25.62 7.36
CA VAL A 375 -2.91 24.33 7.06
C VAL A 375 -2.09 24.36 5.77
N VAL A 376 -2.53 25.13 4.76
CA VAL A 376 -1.85 25.22 3.45
C VAL A 376 -0.46 25.84 3.62
N ASP A 377 -0.39 26.97 4.34
CA ASP A 377 0.86 27.70 4.60
C ASP A 377 1.81 26.91 5.50
N ASN A 378 1.26 26.15 6.46
CA ASN A 378 2.07 25.33 7.36
C ASN A 378 2.62 24.09 6.64
N LEU A 379 1.81 23.41 5.82
CA LEU A 379 2.29 22.29 4.98
C LEU A 379 3.37 22.74 3.99
N GLY A 380 3.26 23.94 3.42
CA GLY A 380 4.30 24.49 2.55
C GLY A 380 5.66 24.73 3.23
N LYS A 381 5.71 24.73 4.57
CA LYS A 381 6.94 24.84 5.36
C LYS A 381 7.40 23.49 5.92
N MET A 382 6.56 22.47 5.84
CA MET A 382 6.81 21.16 6.43
C MET A 382 7.90 20.43 5.63
N THR A 383 8.95 19.99 6.31
CA THR A 383 10.04 19.21 5.71
C THR A 383 10.07 17.78 6.25
N SER A 384 9.42 17.53 7.39
CA SER A 384 9.39 16.21 8.01
C SER A 384 8.18 16.02 8.91
N ILE A 385 7.88 14.77 9.23
CA ILE A 385 6.90 14.39 10.25
C ILE A 385 7.59 13.52 11.28
N GLU A 386 7.53 13.90 12.55
CA GLU A 386 7.89 13.02 13.66
C GLU A 386 6.67 12.21 14.08
N ALA A 387 6.84 10.91 14.32
CA ALA A 387 5.81 10.05 14.87
C ALA A 387 6.39 9.05 15.88
N THR A 388 5.56 8.62 16.82
CA THR A 388 5.86 7.50 17.73
C THR A 388 5.19 6.23 17.21
N LEU A 389 6.00 5.27 16.75
CA LEU A 389 5.53 3.95 16.36
C LEU A 389 5.50 3.05 17.59
N GLU A 390 4.33 2.50 17.90
CA GLU A 390 4.12 1.56 19.01
C GLU A 390 3.93 0.16 18.47
N ARG A 391 4.69 -0.81 19.02
CA ARG A 391 4.57 -2.22 18.68
C ARG A 391 3.76 -2.96 19.73
N TYR A 392 2.78 -3.73 19.29
CA TYR A 392 1.87 -4.54 20.11
C TYR A 392 2.14 -6.03 19.93
N GLU A 393 1.83 -6.80 20.97
CA GLU A 393 1.95 -8.25 20.92
C GLU A 393 0.87 -8.87 20.03
N THR A 394 1.31 -9.67 19.07
CA THR A 394 0.46 -10.47 18.19
C THR A 394 0.58 -11.95 18.49
N SER A 395 -0.50 -12.67 18.25
CA SER A 395 -0.56 -14.12 18.32
C SER A 395 -1.36 -14.67 17.15
N PHE A 396 -1.04 -15.89 16.73
CA PHE A 396 -1.90 -16.64 15.82
C PHE A 396 -2.13 -18.05 16.35
N GLU A 397 -3.24 -18.64 15.94
CA GLU A 397 -3.63 -20.01 16.22
C GLU A 397 -4.04 -20.69 14.91
N ILE A 398 -3.62 -21.94 14.73
CA ILE A 398 -4.14 -22.80 13.67
C ILE A 398 -5.34 -23.56 14.25
N VAL A 399 -6.49 -23.36 13.64
CA VAL A 399 -7.77 -23.81 14.13
C VAL A 399 -8.30 -24.91 13.24
N ASP A 400 -8.56 -26.08 13.83
CA ASP A 400 -9.31 -27.15 13.18
C ASP A 400 -10.76 -26.72 13.00
N PHE A 401 -11.14 -26.45 11.75
CA PHE A 401 -12.47 -26.01 11.37
C PHE A 401 -13.26 -27.19 10.77
N PRO A 402 -14.37 -27.62 11.41
CA PRO A 402 -15.11 -28.79 10.96
C PRO A 402 -15.78 -28.57 9.60
N ILE A 403 -15.87 -29.64 8.81
CA ILE A 403 -16.65 -29.67 7.57
C ILE A 403 -17.91 -30.52 7.80
N GLU A 404 -19.04 -29.86 8.04
CA GLU A 404 -20.34 -30.52 8.16
C GLU A 404 -21.20 -30.32 6.90
N LYS A 405 -22.01 -31.34 6.56
CA LYS A 405 -22.88 -31.31 5.37
C LYS A 405 -23.89 -30.17 5.36
N ASP A 406 -24.34 -29.73 6.54
CA ASP A 406 -25.32 -28.65 6.69
C ASP A 406 -24.64 -27.27 6.87
N GLY A 407 -23.31 -27.22 6.81
CA GLY A 407 -22.49 -26.03 7.07
C GLY A 407 -21.90 -26.00 8.47
N SER A 408 -20.92 -25.12 8.68
CA SER A 408 -20.19 -25.00 9.93
C SER A 408 -19.87 -23.55 10.24
N SER A 409 -19.69 -23.20 11.51
CA SER A 409 -19.33 -21.84 11.89
C SER A 409 -18.52 -21.80 13.16
N ILE A 410 -17.58 -20.85 13.23
CA ILE A 410 -16.79 -20.55 14.42
C ILE A 410 -16.77 -19.04 14.66
N ASP A 411 -16.77 -18.64 15.93
CA ASP A 411 -16.62 -17.26 16.39
C ASP A 411 -15.46 -17.23 17.39
N MET A 412 -14.44 -16.43 17.11
CA MET A 412 -13.27 -16.21 17.95
C MET A 412 -13.06 -14.71 18.09
N GLU A 413 -13.30 -14.20 19.29
CA GLU A 413 -13.13 -12.78 19.63
C GLU A 413 -13.90 -11.83 18.68
N GLY A 414 -15.08 -12.28 18.23
CA GLY A 414 -15.94 -11.53 17.31
C GLY A 414 -15.59 -11.73 15.82
N ALA A 415 -14.40 -12.23 15.50
CA ALA A 415 -14.10 -12.69 14.15
C ALA A 415 -14.85 -14.00 13.88
N LYS A 416 -15.42 -14.14 12.68
CA LYS A 416 -16.28 -15.27 12.32
C LYS A 416 -15.81 -15.93 11.05
N ALA A 417 -15.79 -17.26 11.04
CA ALA A 417 -15.71 -18.06 9.82
C ALA A 417 -17.00 -18.88 9.70
N ILE A 418 -17.71 -18.73 8.57
CA ILE A 418 -18.98 -19.41 8.31
C ILE A 418 -18.87 -20.13 6.98
N LEU A 419 -19.02 -21.45 7.00
CA LEU A 419 -18.99 -22.32 5.84
C LEU A 419 -20.39 -22.82 5.53
N VAL A 420 -20.84 -22.62 4.29
CA VAL A 420 -22.16 -23.03 3.82
C VAL A 420 -22.00 -23.97 2.62
N PRO A 421 -22.69 -25.13 2.58
CA PRO A 421 -22.67 -26.02 1.41
C PRO A 421 -23.33 -25.35 0.20
N THR A 422 -22.85 -25.67 -1.00
CA THR A 422 -23.48 -25.20 -2.25
C THR A 422 -24.40 -26.29 -2.83
N GLU A 423 -24.93 -26.08 -4.05
CA GLU A 423 -25.68 -27.12 -4.77
C GLU A 423 -24.81 -28.31 -5.19
N ASP A 424 -23.48 -28.15 -5.21
CA ASP A 424 -22.52 -29.22 -5.45
C ASP A 424 -22.00 -29.75 -4.11
N ASP A 425 -22.13 -31.07 -3.89
CA ASP A 425 -21.79 -31.76 -2.64
C ASP A 425 -20.31 -31.59 -2.23
N ASN A 426 -19.44 -31.25 -3.19
CA ASN A 426 -18.00 -31.10 -2.98
C ASN A 426 -17.52 -29.64 -3.01
N VAL A 427 -18.46 -28.69 -3.00
CA VAL A 427 -18.15 -27.26 -3.06
C VAL A 427 -18.85 -26.53 -1.92
N PHE A 428 -18.05 -25.76 -1.19
CA PHE A 428 -18.50 -24.99 -0.03
C PHE A 428 -18.15 -23.52 -0.20
N GLU A 429 -18.89 -22.68 0.51
CA GLU A 429 -18.72 -21.25 0.51
C GLU A 429 -18.33 -20.77 1.91
N LEU A 430 -17.09 -20.32 2.06
CA LEU A 430 -16.52 -19.82 3.31
C LEU A 430 -16.59 -18.30 3.34
N THR A 431 -17.25 -17.74 4.35
CA THR A 431 -17.30 -16.31 4.63
C THR A 431 -16.49 -16.01 5.89
N LEU A 432 -15.49 -15.14 5.76
CA LEU A 432 -14.65 -14.66 6.86
C LEU A 432 -15.02 -13.21 7.18
N THR A 433 -15.24 -12.93 8.46
CA THR A 433 -15.53 -11.58 8.97
C THR A 433 -14.54 -11.25 10.07
N SER A 434 -13.90 -10.09 9.97
CA SER A 434 -12.88 -9.61 10.92
C SER A 434 -13.44 -8.53 11.85
N THR A 435 -12.73 -8.34 12.97
CA THR A 435 -12.79 -7.13 13.79
C THR A 435 -11.52 -6.31 13.53
N ASN A 436 -11.32 -5.21 14.27
CA ASN A 436 -10.11 -4.39 14.15
C ASN A 436 -8.84 -5.11 14.66
N ASP A 437 -9.01 -6.00 15.65
CA ASP A 437 -7.88 -6.64 16.33
C ASP A 437 -7.86 -8.18 16.17
N ALA A 438 -8.90 -8.80 15.58
CA ALA A 438 -8.99 -10.25 15.39
C ALA A 438 -9.53 -10.62 13.99
N TYR A 439 -8.87 -11.57 13.32
CA TYR A 439 -9.29 -11.99 11.97
C TYR A 439 -8.79 -13.39 11.58
N PHE A 440 -9.50 -14.03 10.65
CA PHE A 440 -9.04 -15.25 9.97
C PHE A 440 -8.32 -14.88 8.67
N ASP A 441 -7.16 -15.47 8.43
CA ASP A 441 -6.41 -15.31 7.18
C ASP A 441 -7.18 -15.91 5.99
N SER A 442 -6.90 -15.44 4.78
CA SER A 442 -7.50 -16.01 3.55
C SER A 442 -6.86 -17.32 3.12
N GLN A 443 -5.72 -17.68 3.72
CA GLN A 443 -5.07 -18.98 3.51
C GLN A 443 -5.87 -20.09 4.19
N VAL A 444 -5.99 -21.24 3.52
CA VAL A 444 -6.71 -22.42 4.01
C VAL A 444 -5.86 -23.67 3.74
N ASN A 445 -5.83 -24.61 4.69
CA ASN A 445 -5.24 -25.93 4.51
C ASN A 445 -6.32 -27.02 4.49
N GLY A 446 -6.07 -28.11 3.77
CA GLY A 446 -6.98 -29.25 3.65
C GLY A 446 -7.99 -29.13 2.50
N VAL A 447 -7.75 -28.23 1.52
CA VAL A 447 -8.61 -28.05 0.34
C VAL A 447 -7.89 -28.47 -0.94
N SER A 448 -8.64 -28.90 -1.96
CA SER A 448 -8.04 -29.19 -3.29
C SER A 448 -7.81 -27.91 -4.09
N GLY A 449 -8.59 -26.87 -3.82
CA GLY A 449 -8.38 -25.52 -4.33
C GLY A 449 -9.41 -24.56 -3.74
N ALA A 450 -9.03 -23.29 -3.63
CA ALA A 450 -9.92 -22.23 -3.19
C ALA A 450 -9.96 -21.10 -4.22
N VAL A 451 -11.13 -20.50 -4.40
CA VAL A 451 -11.29 -19.30 -5.23
C VAL A 451 -11.78 -18.18 -4.34
N LEU A 452 -10.95 -17.17 -4.12
CA LEU A 452 -11.33 -15.97 -3.39
C LEU A 452 -12.29 -15.16 -4.24
N SER A 453 -13.55 -15.10 -3.82
CA SER A 453 -14.55 -14.18 -4.36
C SER A 453 -14.49 -12.90 -3.53
N THR A 454 -13.84 -11.86 -4.04
CA THR A 454 -13.69 -10.62 -3.28
C THR A 454 -15.06 -9.97 -3.01
N PHE A 455 -15.29 -9.62 -1.73
CA PHE A 455 -16.46 -9.01 -1.06
C PHE A 455 -17.86 -9.51 -1.42
N SER A 456 -18.64 -9.85 -0.39
CA SER A 456 -20.04 -10.25 -0.51
C SER A 456 -20.92 -9.17 -1.15
N LYS A 457 -21.83 -9.59 -2.03
CA LYS A 457 -22.93 -8.75 -2.56
C LYS A 457 -24.14 -8.85 -1.62
N ASP A 458 -24.93 -7.79 -1.55
CA ASP A 458 -26.24 -7.85 -0.90
C ASP A 458 -27.27 -8.48 -1.83
N GLU A 459 -27.67 -9.71 -1.54
CA GLU A 459 -28.65 -10.47 -2.33
C GLU A 459 -30.06 -9.84 -2.31
N SER A 460 -30.33 -8.97 -1.34
CA SER A 460 -31.62 -8.24 -1.26
C SER A 460 -31.63 -6.93 -2.06
N SER A 461 -30.50 -6.54 -2.66
CA SER A 461 -30.41 -5.33 -3.47
C SER A 461 -31.26 -5.44 -4.76
N PRO A 462 -31.93 -4.35 -5.18
CA PRO A 462 -32.70 -4.32 -6.43
C PRO A 462 -31.85 -4.59 -7.67
N GLN A 463 -32.44 -5.17 -8.73
CA GLN A 463 -31.74 -5.48 -9.99
C GLN A 463 -31.10 -4.28 -10.70
N TRP A 464 -31.54 -3.05 -10.40
CA TRP A 464 -30.97 -1.83 -10.97
C TRP A 464 -29.70 -1.36 -10.24
N VAL A 465 -29.40 -1.93 -9.07
CA VAL A 465 -28.16 -1.72 -8.31
C VAL A 465 -27.04 -2.53 -8.95
N SER A 466 -25.88 -1.91 -9.16
CA SER A 466 -24.72 -2.57 -9.73
C SER A 466 -24.00 -3.45 -8.70
N ASP A 467 -23.16 -4.35 -9.18
CA ASP A 467 -22.37 -5.24 -8.31
C ASP A 467 -21.50 -4.51 -7.28
N ALA A 468 -20.84 -3.42 -7.70
CA ALA A 468 -19.99 -2.62 -6.81
C ALA A 468 -20.81 -1.93 -5.70
N GLU A 469 -21.99 -1.43 -6.05
CA GLU A 469 -22.91 -0.80 -5.11
C GLU A 469 -23.55 -1.82 -4.16
N SER A 470 -23.90 -3.00 -4.67
CA SER A 470 -24.39 -4.12 -3.88
C SER A 470 -23.36 -4.58 -2.84
N ARG A 471 -22.07 -4.56 -3.19
CA ARG A 471 -20.97 -4.80 -2.24
C ARG A 471 -20.86 -3.71 -1.19
N ALA A 472 -20.97 -2.44 -1.57
CA ALA A 472 -20.97 -1.33 -0.61
C ALA A 472 -22.14 -1.43 0.40
N LEU A 473 -23.33 -1.82 -0.07
CA LEU A 473 -24.49 -2.07 0.81
C LEU A 473 -24.24 -3.23 1.78
N ALA A 474 -23.64 -4.32 1.30
CA ALA A 474 -23.30 -5.46 2.15
C ALA A 474 -22.31 -5.07 3.26
N ILE A 475 -21.26 -4.31 2.90
CA ILE A 475 -20.26 -3.77 3.84
C ILE A 475 -20.92 -2.90 4.91
N THR A 476 -21.82 -2.01 4.49
CA THR A 476 -22.56 -1.13 5.42
C THR A 476 -23.42 -1.93 6.39
N LYS A 477 -24.05 -3.01 5.93
CA LYS A 477 -24.88 -3.88 6.76
C LYS A 477 -24.05 -4.73 7.75
N SER A 478 -22.98 -5.36 7.28
CA SER A 478 -22.12 -6.21 8.11
C SER A 478 -21.26 -5.42 9.09
N GLY A 479 -20.81 -4.23 8.70
CA GLY A 479 -19.83 -3.45 9.46
C GLY A 479 -18.41 -3.96 9.28
N SER A 480 -18.17 -4.69 8.19
CA SER A 480 -16.89 -5.34 7.89
C SER A 480 -16.75 -5.62 6.40
N TYR A 481 -15.52 -5.65 5.91
CA TYR A 481 -15.20 -6.12 4.57
C TYR A 481 -15.10 -7.66 4.59
N SER A 482 -16.25 -8.33 4.64
CA SER A 482 -16.28 -9.79 4.70
C SER A 482 -15.68 -10.40 3.43
N VAL A 483 -14.77 -11.33 3.64
CA VAL A 483 -14.09 -12.08 2.57
C VAL A 483 -14.88 -13.36 2.29
N LYS A 484 -15.05 -13.69 1.01
CA LYS A 484 -15.82 -14.86 0.58
C LYS A 484 -14.95 -15.78 -0.27
N MET A 485 -14.96 -17.07 0.00
CA MET A 485 -14.17 -18.07 -0.73
C MET A 485 -15.04 -19.22 -1.15
N ARG A 486 -14.82 -19.72 -2.36
CA ARG A 486 -15.36 -21.00 -2.79
C ARG A 486 -14.28 -22.06 -2.59
N LEU A 487 -14.52 -23.00 -1.68
CA LEU A 487 -13.63 -24.13 -1.41
C LEU A 487 -14.09 -25.32 -2.24
N ASN A 488 -13.16 -25.96 -2.93
CA ASN A 488 -13.41 -27.15 -3.73
C ASN A 488 -12.64 -28.34 -3.14
N PHE A 489 -13.29 -29.50 -3.16
CA PHE A 489 -12.72 -30.77 -2.73
C PHE A 489 -12.84 -31.79 -3.88
N GLU A 490 -11.73 -32.37 -4.33
CA GLU A 490 -11.73 -33.36 -5.42
C GLU A 490 -12.04 -34.79 -4.95
N ASP A 491 -11.69 -35.11 -3.70
CA ASP A 491 -11.83 -36.44 -3.08
C ASP A 491 -13.00 -36.50 -2.08
N GLU A 492 -13.02 -37.49 -1.17
CA GLU A 492 -13.96 -37.55 -0.05
C GLU A 492 -13.77 -36.35 0.88
N LEU A 493 -14.88 -35.72 1.31
CA LEU A 493 -14.85 -34.55 2.19
C LEU A 493 -14.05 -34.85 3.47
N PRO A 494 -13.03 -34.04 3.81
CA PRO A 494 -12.28 -34.22 5.04
C PRO A 494 -13.18 -33.93 6.25
N GLU A 495 -12.81 -34.46 7.43
CA GLU A 495 -13.53 -34.15 8.68
C GLU A 495 -13.32 -32.68 9.09
N THR A 496 -12.14 -32.12 8.82
CA THR A 496 -11.75 -30.75 9.14
C THR A 496 -10.89 -30.14 8.03
N ILE A 497 -10.91 -28.83 7.94
CA ILE A 497 -9.88 -28.00 7.29
C ILE A 497 -9.17 -27.19 8.38
N GLU A 498 -8.01 -26.59 8.07
CA GLU A 498 -7.35 -25.70 9.01
C GLU A 498 -7.48 -24.24 8.55
N LEU A 499 -7.76 -23.36 9.50
CA LEU A 499 -7.78 -21.91 9.30
C LEU A 499 -6.77 -21.25 10.24
N LYS A 500 -6.11 -20.18 9.79
CA LYS A 500 -5.21 -19.38 10.62
C LYS A 500 -5.95 -18.19 11.21
N PHE A 501 -6.16 -18.19 12.53
CA PHE A 501 -6.71 -17.08 13.30
C PHE A 501 -5.58 -16.19 13.81
N ASN A 502 -5.66 -14.87 13.60
CA ASN A 502 -4.70 -13.89 14.08
C ASN A 502 -5.40 -12.93 15.06
N HIS A 503 -4.69 -12.56 16.13
CA HIS A 503 -5.16 -11.61 17.13
C HIS A 503 -4.04 -10.66 17.56
N ILE A 504 -4.38 -9.38 17.68
CA ILE A 504 -3.56 -8.28 18.14
C ILE A 504 -4.01 -7.93 19.55
N THR A 505 -3.14 -8.08 20.53
CA THR A 505 -3.47 -7.76 21.91
C THR A 505 -3.25 -6.27 22.20
N ASP A 506 -3.90 -5.76 23.24
CA ASP A 506 -3.63 -4.40 23.77
C ASP A 506 -2.28 -4.27 24.50
N ASN A 507 -1.47 -5.34 24.54
CA ASN A 507 -0.19 -5.33 25.23
C ASN A 507 0.90 -4.68 24.35
N LYS A 508 1.19 -3.40 24.62
CA LYS A 508 2.33 -2.70 24.02
C LYS A 508 3.65 -3.32 24.49
N ILE A 509 4.45 -3.81 23.55
CA ILE A 509 5.78 -4.39 23.79
C ILE A 509 6.85 -3.29 23.82
N SER A 510 6.83 -2.41 22.82
CA SER A 510 7.88 -1.41 22.61
C SER A 510 7.37 -0.22 21.83
N GLU A 511 8.15 0.86 21.80
CA GLU A 511 7.88 2.03 20.98
C GLU A 511 9.18 2.68 20.49
N LYS A 512 9.11 3.37 19.36
CA LYS A 512 10.21 4.18 18.84
C LYS A 512 9.70 5.45 18.19
N LYS A 513 10.38 6.55 18.48
CA LYS A 513 10.21 7.82 17.77
C LYS A 513 10.98 7.77 16.45
N VAL A 514 10.30 8.06 15.36
CA VAL A 514 10.81 8.00 13.99
C VAL A 514 10.51 9.34 13.31
N THR A 515 11.42 9.79 12.44
CA THR A 515 11.19 10.97 11.60
C THR A 515 11.07 10.57 10.12
N PHE A 516 9.98 10.98 9.49
CA PHE A 516 9.69 10.74 8.08
C PHE A 516 10.11 11.95 7.27
N TYR A 517 10.89 11.71 6.22
CA TYR A 517 11.44 12.75 5.35
C TYR A 517 11.08 12.48 3.89
N ASP A 518 10.97 13.53 3.09
CA ASP A 518 10.77 13.37 1.65
C ASP A 518 11.98 12.71 0.97
N GLU A 519 11.77 12.19 -0.24
CA GLU A 519 12.81 11.47 -0.98
C GLU A 519 14.05 12.33 -1.26
N GLU A 520 13.87 13.63 -1.51
CA GLU A 520 14.97 14.56 -1.78
C GLU A 520 15.87 14.74 -0.55
N THR A 521 15.27 14.86 0.64
CA THR A 521 15.96 14.99 1.91
C THR A 521 16.68 13.69 2.27
N LEU A 522 16.01 12.53 2.15
CA LEU A 522 16.64 11.23 2.37
C LEU A 522 17.83 10.99 1.42
N ARG A 523 17.76 11.53 0.21
CA ARG A 523 18.84 11.44 -0.76
C ARG A 523 19.97 12.43 -0.49
N SER A 524 19.68 13.67 -0.10
CA SER A 524 20.72 14.71 0.04
C SER A 524 21.41 14.70 1.40
N ASP A 525 20.71 14.35 2.48
CA ASP A 525 21.28 14.32 3.83
C ASP A 525 21.96 12.97 4.11
N THR A 526 23.30 12.97 4.05
CA THR A 526 24.13 11.79 4.30
C THR A 526 24.18 11.39 5.78
N THR A 527 23.70 12.26 6.69
CA THR A 527 23.58 11.94 8.12
C THR A 527 22.42 10.99 8.41
N ILE A 528 21.49 10.84 7.47
CA ILE A 528 20.37 9.91 7.54
C ILE A 528 20.77 8.58 6.89
N ALA A 529 20.56 7.49 7.61
CA ALA A 529 20.76 6.15 7.06
C ALA A 529 19.81 5.90 5.88
N PRO A 530 20.27 5.25 4.79
CA PRO A 530 19.36 4.82 3.74
C PRO A 530 18.26 3.93 4.32
N VAL A 531 17.03 4.42 4.25
CA VAL A 531 15.83 3.74 4.77
C VAL A 531 15.54 2.46 3.98
N ASP A 532 15.85 2.49 2.68
CA ASP A 532 15.79 1.36 1.76
C ASP A 532 17.11 0.61 1.72
N THR A 533 17.04 -0.72 1.74
CA THR A 533 18.18 -1.57 1.39
C THR A 533 18.27 -1.71 -0.13
N VAL A 534 19.36 -1.22 -0.72
CA VAL A 534 19.67 -1.31 -2.15
C VAL A 534 20.66 -2.46 -2.37
N PRO A 535 20.22 -3.62 -2.90
CA PRO A 535 21.13 -4.72 -3.19
C PRO A 535 22.11 -4.39 -4.30
N LEU A 536 23.34 -4.88 -4.15
CA LEU A 536 24.36 -4.82 -5.21
C LEU A 536 23.95 -5.64 -6.44
N PHE A 537 23.23 -6.75 -6.29
CA PHE A 537 22.92 -7.68 -7.37
C PHE A 537 21.43 -7.70 -7.75
N LYS A 538 21.13 -7.99 -9.01
CA LYS A 538 19.75 -8.24 -9.48
C LYS A 538 19.16 -9.49 -8.81
N SER A 539 17.88 -9.45 -8.44
CA SER A 539 17.16 -10.65 -8.01
C SER A 539 16.90 -11.52 -9.22
N ASP A 540 17.04 -12.83 -9.05
CA ASP A 540 16.90 -13.79 -10.17
C ASP A 540 15.44 -13.91 -10.63
N ALA A 541 14.50 -13.45 -9.80
CA ALA A 541 13.05 -13.61 -9.97
C ALA A 541 12.44 -12.75 -11.10
N ARG A 542 13.15 -11.72 -11.59
CA ARG A 542 12.65 -10.81 -12.64
C ARG A 542 13.33 -11.01 -14.00
N GLU A 543 13.90 -12.17 -14.28
CA GLU A 543 14.10 -12.55 -15.69
C GLU A 543 12.71 -12.76 -16.32
N VAL A 544 12.08 -11.67 -16.76
CA VAL A 544 10.92 -11.74 -17.64
C VAL A 544 11.40 -12.54 -18.85
N SER A 545 10.96 -13.80 -18.93
CA SER A 545 11.16 -14.65 -20.09
C SER A 545 10.32 -14.05 -21.20
N VAL A 546 10.95 -13.27 -22.09
CA VAL A 546 10.25 -12.66 -23.22
C VAL A 546 10.41 -13.50 -24.49
N ASN A 547 11.32 -14.48 -24.58
CA ASN A 547 11.41 -15.39 -25.74
C ASN A 547 12.11 -16.73 -25.44
N ASP A 548 11.74 -17.78 -26.19
CA ASP A 548 12.38 -19.11 -26.21
C ASP A 548 13.83 -19.13 -26.75
N GLN A 549 14.38 -17.98 -27.16
CA GLN A 549 15.71 -17.84 -27.78
C GLN A 549 16.78 -17.21 -26.88
N ASP A 550 16.49 -16.97 -25.61
CA ASP A 550 17.47 -16.39 -24.69
C ASP A 550 18.66 -17.35 -24.42
N LEU A 551 19.89 -16.85 -24.61
CA LEU A 551 21.09 -17.62 -24.29
C LEU A 551 21.16 -17.86 -22.78
N LYS A 552 21.24 -19.13 -22.38
CA LYS A 552 21.28 -19.55 -20.98
C LYS A 552 22.71 -19.62 -20.46
N PHE A 553 23.17 -18.52 -19.88
CA PHE A 553 24.47 -18.46 -19.21
C PHE A 553 24.40 -19.06 -17.80
N SER A 554 25.34 -19.94 -17.46
CA SER A 554 25.50 -20.51 -16.12
C SER A 554 26.95 -20.34 -15.67
N SER A 555 27.14 -20.08 -14.38
CA SER A 555 28.46 -20.05 -13.76
C SER A 555 28.76 -21.43 -13.16
N SER A 556 29.97 -21.93 -13.34
CA SER A 556 30.44 -23.20 -12.79
C SER A 556 31.54 -22.96 -11.75
N LYS A 557 31.93 -24.02 -11.02
CA LYS A 557 33.16 -23.97 -10.21
C LYS A 557 34.36 -23.69 -11.11
N LEU A 558 35.43 -23.12 -10.56
CA LEU A 558 36.58 -22.70 -11.35
C LEU A 558 37.19 -23.85 -12.17
N GLU A 559 37.16 -25.08 -11.65
CA GLU A 559 37.63 -26.32 -12.29
C GLU A 559 36.72 -26.81 -13.42
N GLU A 560 35.50 -26.31 -13.51
CA GLU A 560 34.46 -26.71 -14.46
C GLU A 560 34.10 -25.61 -15.47
N VAL A 561 34.62 -24.39 -15.28
CA VAL A 561 34.51 -23.31 -16.26
C VAL A 561 35.01 -23.79 -17.63
N GLU A 562 34.27 -23.49 -18.69
CA GLU A 562 34.64 -23.70 -20.09
C GLU A 562 33.93 -22.68 -21.02
N PRO A 563 34.50 -22.33 -22.19
CA PRO A 563 33.82 -21.49 -23.17
C PRO A 563 32.65 -22.19 -23.85
N VAL A 564 31.57 -21.46 -24.13
CA VAL A 564 30.34 -21.96 -24.77
C VAL A 564 30.01 -21.11 -26.00
N SER A 565 29.64 -21.76 -27.11
CA SER A 565 29.24 -21.09 -28.36
C SER A 565 27.73 -21.14 -28.63
N PHE A 566 26.96 -21.96 -27.92
CA PHE A 566 25.52 -22.18 -28.16
C PHE A 566 25.18 -22.51 -29.62
N ASP A 567 26.08 -23.22 -30.31
CA ASP A 567 25.98 -23.51 -31.75
C ASP A 567 25.91 -22.26 -32.66
N LEU A 568 26.36 -21.11 -32.15
CA LEU A 568 26.46 -19.84 -32.87
C LEU A 568 27.91 -19.57 -33.30
N PRO A 569 28.13 -18.69 -34.31
CA PRO A 569 29.46 -18.19 -34.70
C PRO A 569 29.99 -17.16 -33.70
N GLN A 570 29.83 -17.43 -32.42
CA GLN A 570 30.19 -16.57 -31.29
C GLN A 570 30.77 -17.47 -30.19
N LEU A 571 31.59 -16.90 -29.31
CA LEU A 571 32.17 -17.62 -28.19
C LEU A 571 32.04 -16.80 -26.92
N TYR A 572 31.58 -17.45 -25.86
CA TYR A 572 31.33 -16.83 -24.57
C TYR A 572 32.07 -17.59 -23.46
N LEU A 573 32.44 -16.89 -22.39
CA LEU A 573 32.94 -17.47 -21.16
C LEU A 573 32.22 -16.82 -19.98
N THR A 574 31.55 -17.61 -19.15
CA THR A 574 30.79 -17.09 -18.00
C THR A 574 31.54 -17.38 -16.71
N LEU A 575 31.79 -16.33 -15.93
CA LEU A 575 32.41 -16.39 -14.61
C LEU A 575 31.47 -15.83 -13.54
N THR A 576 31.67 -16.19 -12.28
CA THR A 576 31.10 -15.42 -11.16
C THR A 576 31.84 -14.08 -11.01
N PRO A 577 31.25 -13.05 -10.38
CA PRO A 577 31.95 -11.80 -10.07
C PRO A 577 33.28 -12.02 -9.33
N GLU A 578 33.33 -12.97 -8.40
CA GLU A 578 34.54 -13.31 -7.65
C GLU A 578 35.61 -13.96 -8.52
N GLN A 579 35.22 -14.90 -9.40
CA GLN A 579 36.15 -15.52 -10.35
C GLN A 579 36.73 -14.46 -11.30
N SER A 580 35.90 -13.56 -11.81
CA SER A 580 36.32 -12.46 -12.69
C SER A 580 37.32 -11.51 -12.03
N ALA A 581 37.27 -11.31 -10.70
CA ALA A 581 38.24 -10.47 -9.98
C ALA A 581 39.63 -11.09 -9.80
N VAL A 582 39.74 -12.43 -9.81
CA VAL A 582 41.02 -13.14 -9.58
C VAL A 582 41.57 -13.81 -10.83
N CYS A 583 40.85 -13.72 -11.95
CA CYS A 583 41.20 -14.37 -13.21
C CYS A 583 41.33 -13.36 -14.36
N GLN A 584 42.28 -13.62 -15.25
CA GLN A 584 42.46 -12.92 -16.52
C GLN A 584 42.09 -13.86 -17.67
N VAL A 585 41.29 -13.36 -18.62
CA VAL A 585 40.93 -14.07 -19.84
C VAL A 585 41.72 -13.48 -20.99
N SER A 586 42.45 -14.33 -21.70
CA SER A 586 43.17 -13.95 -22.92
C SER A 586 42.81 -14.88 -24.06
N VAL A 587 43.04 -14.43 -25.28
CA VAL A 587 42.80 -15.24 -26.48
C VAL A 587 43.97 -15.11 -27.43
N THR A 588 44.35 -16.22 -28.03
CA THR A 588 45.28 -16.26 -29.17
C THR A 588 44.54 -16.81 -30.37
N SER A 589 44.79 -16.28 -31.56
CA SER A 589 44.11 -16.70 -32.78
C SER A 589 45.10 -16.90 -33.92
N ASN A 590 44.75 -17.73 -34.89
CA ASN A 590 45.56 -17.98 -36.08
C ASN A 590 45.29 -16.97 -37.22
N ARG A 591 44.61 -15.86 -36.91
CA ARG A 591 44.22 -14.83 -37.90
C ARG A 591 45.44 -13.99 -38.29
N ASP A 592 45.86 -14.09 -39.54
CA ASP A 592 47.09 -13.48 -40.09
C ASP A 592 46.85 -12.10 -40.76
N ASP A 593 45.69 -11.48 -40.49
CA ASP A 593 45.29 -10.20 -41.09
C ASP A 593 45.49 -9.06 -40.08
N ASN A 594 46.22 -8.01 -40.48
CA ASN A 594 46.50 -6.73 -39.78
C ASN A 594 45.24 -5.89 -39.38
N LYS A 595 44.14 -6.53 -39.00
CA LYS A 595 42.86 -5.90 -38.68
C LYS A 595 42.42 -6.36 -37.29
N THR A 596 42.71 -5.53 -36.29
CA THR A 596 42.21 -5.54 -34.90
C THR A 596 42.28 -6.90 -34.19
N ASP A 597 43.07 -6.96 -33.12
CA ASP A 597 43.22 -8.18 -32.32
C ASP A 597 41.87 -8.67 -31.77
N LEU A 598 41.74 -10.00 -31.65
CA LEU A 598 40.61 -10.62 -30.98
C LEU A 598 40.84 -10.61 -29.48
N VAL A 599 39.79 -10.31 -28.73
CA VAL A 599 39.82 -10.20 -27.27
C VAL A 599 38.55 -10.81 -26.68
N MET A 600 38.65 -11.33 -25.47
CA MET A 600 37.48 -11.66 -24.65
C MET A 600 37.14 -10.42 -23.83
N LYS A 601 36.05 -9.74 -24.18
CA LYS A 601 35.57 -8.54 -23.47
C LYS A 601 34.27 -8.83 -22.74
N GLU A 602 34.10 -8.24 -21.57
CA GLU A 602 32.83 -8.32 -20.85
C GLU A 602 31.71 -7.72 -21.70
N ASN A 603 30.64 -8.48 -21.88
CA ASN A 603 29.43 -8.03 -22.53
C ASN A 603 28.33 -7.85 -21.46
N PRO A 604 27.96 -6.59 -21.13
CA PRO A 604 26.93 -6.31 -20.13
C PRO A 604 25.51 -6.73 -20.54
N ASP A 605 25.27 -6.90 -21.84
CA ASP A 605 23.96 -7.26 -22.39
C ASP A 605 24.09 -8.33 -23.49
N PRO A 606 24.44 -9.57 -23.13
CA PRO A 606 24.67 -10.63 -24.10
C PRO A 606 23.40 -11.08 -24.84
N ASN A 607 22.22 -10.77 -24.31
CA ASN A 607 20.93 -11.07 -24.92
C ASN A 607 20.29 -9.84 -25.61
N GLY A 608 20.96 -8.68 -25.65
CA GLY A 608 20.49 -7.47 -26.35
C GLY A 608 19.16 -6.93 -25.81
N ARG A 609 18.89 -7.10 -24.50
CA ARG A 609 17.63 -6.76 -23.85
C ARG A 609 17.50 -5.28 -23.47
N ASN A 610 18.47 -4.42 -23.81
CA ASN A 610 18.53 -3.01 -23.38
C ASN A 610 18.21 -2.90 -21.89
N VAL A 611 18.96 -3.65 -21.09
CA VAL A 611 18.71 -3.75 -19.66
C VAL A 611 18.92 -2.36 -19.05
N LEU A 612 17.81 -1.69 -18.70
CA LEU A 612 17.80 -0.37 -18.07
C LEU A 612 18.84 -0.32 -16.93
N SER A 613 19.73 0.67 -17.01
CA SER A 613 20.73 0.99 -15.99
C SER A 613 20.02 1.24 -14.67
N SER A 614 20.19 0.30 -13.75
CA SER A 614 19.79 0.43 -12.33
C SER A 614 21.02 0.10 -11.52
N LEU A 615 21.13 0.59 -10.28
CA LEU A 615 22.23 0.35 -9.33
C LEU A 615 22.46 -1.14 -8.97
N LYS A 616 22.70 -1.99 -9.96
CA LYS A 616 22.81 -3.44 -9.78
C LYS A 616 23.84 -4.03 -10.72
N MET A 617 24.85 -4.66 -10.15
CA MET A 617 25.76 -5.54 -10.85
C MET A 617 25.07 -6.83 -11.32
N PRO A 618 25.51 -7.39 -12.46
CA PRO A 618 25.08 -8.71 -12.86
C PRO A 618 25.66 -9.76 -11.91
N LYS A 619 24.88 -10.81 -11.61
CA LYS A 619 25.35 -11.97 -10.82
C LYS A 619 26.31 -12.87 -11.60
N LYS A 620 26.50 -12.60 -12.89
CA LYS A 620 27.32 -13.38 -13.82
C LYS A 620 28.10 -12.39 -14.67
N VAL A 621 29.37 -12.68 -14.88
CA VAL A 621 30.23 -11.91 -15.79
C VAL A 621 30.37 -12.72 -17.07
N VAL A 622 29.83 -12.19 -18.16
CA VAL A 622 29.86 -12.86 -19.48
C VAL A 622 30.91 -12.18 -20.32
N TYR A 623 32.03 -12.87 -20.55
CA TYR A 623 32.99 -12.47 -21.57
C TYR A 623 32.53 -13.00 -22.92
N GLN A 624 32.62 -12.17 -23.96
CA GLN A 624 32.36 -12.54 -25.33
C GLN A 624 33.59 -12.25 -26.19
N LEU A 625 33.87 -13.16 -27.11
CA LEU A 625 34.89 -12.96 -28.13
C LEU A 625 34.47 -11.82 -29.07
N MET A 626 35.29 -10.78 -29.16
CA MET A 626 35.06 -9.62 -30.01
C MET A 626 36.38 -9.13 -30.61
N THR A 627 36.31 -8.26 -31.62
CA THR A 627 37.46 -7.40 -31.97
C THR A 627 37.72 -6.39 -30.86
N GLU A 628 38.94 -5.87 -30.78
CA GLU A 628 39.34 -4.88 -29.78
C GLU A 628 38.42 -3.64 -29.74
N ASP A 629 37.84 -3.23 -30.87
CA ASP A 629 36.87 -2.12 -30.94
C ASP A 629 35.43 -2.50 -30.52
N GLY A 630 35.17 -3.78 -30.21
CA GLY A 630 33.86 -4.30 -29.78
C GLY A 630 32.81 -4.43 -30.89
N VAL A 631 33.18 -4.16 -32.15
CA VAL A 631 32.26 -4.10 -33.31
C VAL A 631 31.98 -5.48 -33.88
N GLN A 632 33.01 -6.27 -34.19
CA GLN A 632 32.85 -7.61 -34.75
C GLN A 632 32.68 -8.62 -33.62
N ARG A 633 31.54 -9.33 -33.63
CA ARG A 633 31.18 -10.33 -32.60
C ARG A 633 30.89 -11.71 -33.18
N PHE A 634 30.86 -11.82 -34.51
CA PHE A 634 30.61 -13.04 -35.25
C PHE A 634 31.86 -13.41 -36.04
N PHE A 635 32.32 -14.65 -35.88
CA PHE A 635 33.52 -15.16 -36.52
C PHE A 635 33.24 -16.55 -37.07
N TYR A 636 33.76 -16.80 -38.27
CA TYR A 636 33.57 -18.03 -39.02
C TYR A 636 34.93 -18.58 -39.42
N ASP A 637 35.06 -19.91 -39.52
CA ASP A 637 36.29 -20.58 -39.98
C ASP A 637 37.56 -20.11 -39.23
N THR A 638 37.41 -19.69 -37.97
CA THR A 638 38.47 -19.10 -37.16
C THR A 638 38.82 -20.06 -36.02
N GLU A 639 40.10 -20.36 -35.86
CA GLU A 639 40.61 -21.11 -34.71
C GLU A 639 41.09 -20.12 -33.65
N VAL A 640 40.55 -20.27 -32.45
CA VAL A 640 40.93 -19.47 -31.29
C VAL A 640 41.33 -20.38 -30.15
N LYS A 641 42.29 -19.94 -29.34
CA LYS A 641 42.66 -20.58 -28.09
C LYS A 641 42.38 -19.58 -26.98
N VAL A 642 41.38 -19.89 -26.16
CA VAL A 642 41.03 -19.10 -24.98
C VAL A 642 41.87 -19.60 -23.81
N GLU A 643 42.55 -18.69 -23.11
CA GLU A 643 43.31 -18.99 -21.90
C GLU A 643 42.70 -18.24 -20.71
N LEU A 644 42.47 -18.95 -19.61
CA LEU A 644 42.07 -18.40 -18.32
C LEU A 644 43.22 -18.61 -17.34
N ASP A 645 43.74 -17.51 -16.79
CA ASP A 645 44.81 -17.53 -15.79
C ASP A 645 44.30 -16.88 -14.50
N CYS A 646 44.28 -17.63 -13.40
CA CYS A 646 43.78 -17.18 -12.11
C CYS A 646 44.85 -17.27 -11.04
N ASP A 647 44.97 -16.23 -10.23
CA ASP A 647 45.95 -16.17 -9.13
C ASP A 647 45.68 -17.23 -8.03
N GLY A 648 44.48 -17.79 -7.99
CA GLY A 648 44.04 -18.85 -7.09
C GLY A 648 42.52 -18.94 -7.00
N HIS A 649 42.02 -19.61 -5.97
CA HIS A 649 40.59 -19.69 -5.67
C HIS A 649 40.10 -18.44 -4.93
N PRO A 650 38.96 -17.85 -5.33
CA PRO A 650 38.40 -16.69 -4.66
C PRO A 650 37.89 -17.05 -3.25
N GLU A 651 38.34 -16.32 -2.23
CA GLU A 651 37.83 -16.42 -0.86
C GLU A 651 37.60 -15.02 -0.27
N TRP A 652 36.45 -14.84 0.37
CA TRP A 652 36.13 -13.59 1.07
C TRP A 652 36.77 -13.57 2.45
N GLN A 653 37.51 -12.51 2.75
CA GLN A 653 38.09 -12.24 4.07
C GLN A 653 37.49 -10.99 4.68
N GLN A 654 37.18 -11.04 5.97
CA GLN A 654 36.71 -9.87 6.69
C GLN A 654 37.80 -8.80 6.76
N VAL A 655 37.40 -7.57 6.46
CA VAL A 655 38.22 -6.37 6.66
C VAL A 655 37.98 -5.88 8.09
N ASP A 656 39.05 -5.63 8.83
CA ASP A 656 38.98 -5.06 10.18
C ASP A 656 38.82 -3.54 10.07
N ILE A 657 37.57 -3.09 10.04
CA ILE A 657 37.19 -1.67 9.98
C ILE A 657 36.20 -1.38 11.11
N GLU A 658 36.41 -0.28 11.84
CA GLU A 658 35.48 0.17 12.87
C GLU A 658 34.23 0.77 12.23
N LEU A 659 33.13 0.03 12.24
CA LEU A 659 31.82 0.51 11.82
C LEU A 659 31.20 1.30 12.97
N GLY A 660 31.22 2.63 12.85
CA GLY A 660 30.60 3.55 13.82
C GLY A 660 29.06 3.58 13.71
N GLU A 661 28.44 4.59 14.32
CA GLU A 661 26.98 4.79 14.26
C GLU A 661 26.50 4.99 12.81
N GLN A 662 27.28 5.71 11.99
CA GLN A 662 27.06 5.90 10.56
C GLN A 662 27.69 4.77 9.73
N SER A 663 27.32 3.52 10.01
CA SER A 663 27.87 2.35 9.30
C SER A 663 27.65 2.33 7.78
N TRP A 664 26.76 3.18 7.24
CA TRP A 664 26.56 3.36 5.80
C TRP A 664 27.53 4.34 5.15
N MET A 665 28.37 5.04 5.93
CA MET A 665 29.42 5.94 5.44
C MET A 665 30.78 5.30 5.71
N ILE A 666 31.38 4.72 4.66
CA ILE A 666 32.63 3.95 4.80
C ILE A 666 33.83 4.84 4.45
N PRO A 667 34.77 5.08 5.38
CA PRO A 667 35.99 5.84 5.11
C PRO A 667 36.90 5.08 4.13
N VAL A 668 37.24 5.71 3.02
CA VAL A 668 38.02 5.07 1.94
C VAL A 668 39.47 4.85 2.34
N ASP A 669 40.05 5.76 3.11
CA ASP A 669 41.41 5.64 3.64
C ASP A 669 41.57 4.46 4.61
N ALA A 670 40.56 4.18 5.43
CA ALA A 670 40.53 3.00 6.29
C ALA A 670 40.45 1.69 5.47
N LEU A 671 39.77 1.73 4.32
CA LEU A 671 39.60 0.57 3.44
C LEU A 671 40.82 0.30 2.56
N LEU A 672 41.40 1.35 1.99
CA LEU A 672 42.38 1.29 0.90
C LEU A 672 43.76 1.84 1.28
N GLY A 673 43.91 2.52 2.41
CA GLY A 673 45.12 3.24 2.84
C GLY A 673 45.11 4.72 2.45
N GLU A 674 45.95 5.53 3.09
CA GLU A 674 46.01 7.00 2.88
C GLU A 674 46.40 7.41 1.44
N ASP A 675 47.07 6.53 0.70
CA ASP A 675 47.55 6.74 -0.67
C ASP A 675 46.54 6.30 -1.76
N TRP A 676 45.29 5.98 -1.38
CA TRP A 676 44.29 5.43 -2.30
C TRP A 676 44.03 6.31 -3.53
N LYS A 677 44.08 7.65 -3.39
CA LYS A 677 43.84 8.59 -4.50
C LYS A 677 44.87 8.46 -5.62
N GLU A 678 46.08 7.98 -5.34
CA GLU A 678 47.09 7.78 -6.37
C GLU A 678 46.94 6.42 -7.08
N ARG A 679 46.23 5.46 -6.44
CA ARG A 679 46.16 4.07 -6.89
C ARG A 679 44.82 3.68 -7.51
N GLU A 680 43.72 4.24 -7.02
CA GLU A 680 42.38 3.68 -7.24
C GLU A 680 41.45 4.64 -8.01
N THR A 681 41.85 5.89 -8.24
CA THR A 681 41.00 6.91 -8.88
C THR A 681 40.46 6.47 -10.26
N GLU A 682 41.31 5.92 -11.12
CA GLU A 682 40.95 5.48 -12.47
C GLU A 682 40.43 4.03 -12.51
N THR A 683 40.21 3.40 -11.35
CA THR A 683 39.70 2.02 -11.30
C THR A 683 38.21 2.01 -11.61
N ALA A 684 37.77 1.09 -12.48
CA ALA A 684 36.35 0.89 -12.75
C ALA A 684 35.63 0.48 -11.46
N MET A 685 34.46 1.06 -11.19
CA MET A 685 33.72 0.78 -9.97
C MET A 685 33.30 -0.69 -9.87
N SER A 686 33.00 -1.33 -11.00
CA SER A 686 32.74 -2.76 -11.10
C SER A 686 33.89 -3.62 -10.57
N ASP A 687 35.14 -3.28 -10.90
CA ASP A 687 36.32 -4.01 -10.43
C ASP A 687 36.55 -3.82 -8.93
N PHE A 688 36.27 -2.63 -8.41
CA PHE A 688 36.26 -2.38 -6.96
C PHE A 688 35.22 -3.27 -6.26
N LEU A 689 33.98 -3.31 -6.76
CA LEU A 689 32.87 -4.08 -6.17
C LEU A 689 33.01 -5.61 -6.33
N ARG A 690 33.85 -6.09 -7.24
CA ARG A 690 34.24 -7.51 -7.30
C ARG A 690 35.28 -7.86 -6.24
N LYS A 691 36.10 -6.89 -5.81
CA LYS A 691 37.16 -7.06 -4.80
C LYS A 691 36.69 -6.74 -3.39
N TYR A 692 35.68 -5.89 -3.22
CA TYR A 692 35.13 -5.49 -1.94
C TYR A 692 33.62 -5.63 -1.93
N ARG A 693 33.06 -6.09 -0.81
CA ARG A 693 31.61 -6.10 -0.60
C ARG A 693 31.25 -5.60 0.79
N PHE A 694 30.12 -4.91 0.85
CA PHE A 694 29.52 -4.39 2.06
C PHE A 694 28.27 -5.21 2.34
N LEU A 695 28.22 -5.88 3.48
CA LEU A 695 27.15 -6.78 3.85
C LEU A 695 26.31 -6.16 4.97
N ASN A 696 24.99 -6.25 4.85
CA ASN A 696 24.09 -5.97 5.96
C ASN A 696 24.07 -7.13 6.98
N ALA A 697 23.24 -7.00 8.03
CA ALA A 697 23.11 -8.03 9.08
C ALA A 697 22.62 -9.40 8.55
N SER A 698 21.86 -9.42 7.44
CA SER A 698 21.41 -10.66 6.79
C SER A 698 22.42 -11.24 5.79
N GLY A 699 23.61 -10.65 5.65
CA GLY A 699 24.65 -11.12 4.73
C GLY A 699 24.42 -10.76 3.26
N LYS A 700 23.45 -9.90 2.95
CA LYS A 700 23.16 -9.41 1.60
C LYS A 700 24.14 -8.30 1.22
N ALA A 701 24.74 -8.43 0.04
CA ALA A 701 25.65 -7.41 -0.50
C ALA A 701 24.90 -6.15 -0.92
N LEU A 702 25.38 -5.00 -0.46
CA LEU A 702 24.79 -3.68 -0.66
C LEU A 702 25.49 -2.93 -1.79
N ALA A 703 24.69 -2.16 -2.53
CA ALA A 703 25.17 -1.24 -3.56
C ALA A 703 25.92 -0.05 -2.94
N VAL A 704 26.80 0.58 -3.74
CA VAL A 704 27.42 1.86 -3.39
C VAL A 704 26.68 2.95 -4.14
N LEU A 705 26.19 3.95 -3.40
CA LEU A 705 25.37 5.02 -3.95
C LEU A 705 26.27 6.13 -4.54
N PRO A 706 25.90 6.69 -5.71
CA PRO A 706 26.58 7.86 -6.26
C PRO A 706 26.38 9.09 -5.38
N GLN A 707 27.25 10.09 -5.54
CA GLN A 707 27.12 11.39 -4.84
C GLN A 707 25.97 12.24 -5.42
N ASP A 708 25.84 12.29 -6.75
CA ASP A 708 24.97 13.23 -7.48
C ASP A 708 24.08 12.53 -8.54
N ASP A 709 23.17 11.64 -8.14
CA ASP A 709 22.20 11.09 -9.09
C ASP A 709 20.76 11.36 -8.68
N GLU A 710 20.07 12.12 -9.53
CA GLU A 710 18.65 12.41 -9.39
C GLU A 710 17.77 11.14 -9.49
N ARG A 711 18.28 10.00 -9.99
CA ARG A 711 17.45 8.83 -10.35
C ARG A 711 17.98 7.43 -10.01
N TYR A 712 19.04 7.29 -9.19
CA TYR A 712 19.58 5.97 -8.82
C TYR A 712 19.85 5.04 -10.03
N SER A 713 20.38 5.61 -11.12
CA SER A 713 20.70 4.93 -12.37
C SER A 713 22.19 5.11 -12.67
N VAL A 714 23.02 4.21 -12.12
CA VAL A 714 24.45 4.19 -12.40
C VAL A 714 24.86 2.91 -13.10
N ASP A 715 25.73 3.06 -14.09
CA ASP A 715 26.40 1.95 -14.74
C ASP A 715 27.78 1.73 -14.13
N TYR A 716 27.86 0.84 -13.13
CA TYR A 716 29.12 0.49 -12.46
C TYR A 716 30.23 0.01 -13.42
N LEU A 717 29.88 -0.48 -14.61
CA LEU A 717 30.87 -0.96 -15.59
C LEU A 717 31.58 0.17 -16.32
N ASN A 718 30.94 1.34 -16.43
CA ASN A 718 31.46 2.51 -17.14
C ASN A 718 31.77 3.70 -16.21
N SER A 719 31.45 3.60 -14.92
CA SER A 719 31.79 4.60 -13.92
C SER A 719 33.11 4.31 -13.23
N GLU A 720 33.81 5.36 -12.83
CA GLU A 720 35.07 5.27 -12.09
C GLU A 720 34.80 5.24 -10.59
N PHE A 721 35.70 4.63 -9.81
CA PHE A 721 35.60 4.56 -8.36
C PHE A 721 35.45 5.95 -7.73
N ILE A 722 36.17 6.95 -8.27
CA ILE A 722 36.16 8.32 -7.74
C ILE A 722 34.78 8.98 -7.81
N ASP A 723 33.92 8.60 -8.75
CA ASP A 723 32.56 9.15 -8.91
C ASP A 723 31.64 8.83 -7.71
N PHE A 724 32.05 7.89 -6.85
CA PHE A 724 31.30 7.44 -5.68
C PHE A 724 31.88 7.94 -4.35
N VAL A 725 33.08 8.52 -4.36
CA VAL A 725 33.75 8.99 -3.15
C VAL A 725 33.39 10.45 -2.91
N SER A 726 32.88 10.76 -1.71
CA SER A 726 32.57 12.14 -1.33
C SER A 726 33.83 13.00 -1.25
N ASP A 727 33.67 14.32 -1.27
CA ASP A 727 34.77 15.26 -1.04
C ASP A 727 35.52 15.00 0.28
N GLU A 728 34.80 14.50 1.28
CA GLU A 728 35.33 14.13 2.60
C GLU A 728 36.00 12.73 2.63
N GLY A 729 35.94 11.96 1.55
CA GLY A 729 36.63 10.67 1.42
C GLY A 729 35.81 9.46 1.87
N PHE A 730 34.49 9.51 1.76
CA PHE A 730 33.59 8.42 2.15
C PHE A 730 32.86 7.79 0.97
N LEU A 731 32.63 6.48 1.03
CA LEU A 731 31.65 5.78 0.21
C LEU A 731 30.30 5.75 0.94
N ARG A 732 29.24 6.16 0.27
CA ARG A 732 27.88 5.98 0.77
C ARG A 732 27.33 4.62 0.33
N ILE A 733 26.93 3.79 1.27
CA ILE A 733 26.42 2.44 1.02
C ILE A 733 24.90 2.44 1.08
N GLY A 734 24.24 1.69 0.20
CA GLY A 734 22.78 1.57 0.10
C GLY A 734 22.13 0.76 1.23
N GLY A 735 22.48 1.06 2.48
CA GLY A 735 21.96 0.42 3.69
C GLY A 735 23.00 0.40 4.81
N ARG A 736 22.59 0.00 6.01
CA ARG A 736 23.50 -0.16 7.16
C ARG A 736 24.45 -1.35 6.96
N VAL A 737 25.75 -1.11 7.09
CA VAL A 737 26.78 -2.14 6.94
C VAL A 737 27.01 -2.81 8.28
N HIS A 738 26.98 -4.13 8.29
CA HIS A 738 27.36 -4.95 9.43
C HIS A 738 28.76 -5.54 9.27
N LYS A 739 29.17 -5.83 8.03
CA LYS A 739 30.45 -6.46 7.74
C LYS A 739 30.99 -5.97 6.40
N VAL A 740 32.30 -5.72 6.35
CA VAL A 740 33.03 -5.45 5.11
C VAL A 740 33.96 -6.63 4.82
N GLU A 741 33.97 -7.08 3.57
CA GLU A 741 34.85 -8.16 3.14
C GLU A 741 35.62 -7.78 1.89
N LYS A 742 36.85 -8.31 1.81
CA LYS A 742 37.75 -8.20 0.68
C LYS A 742 37.99 -9.57 0.08
N LEU A 743 37.97 -9.66 -1.24
CA LEU A 743 38.29 -10.87 -1.96
C LEU A 743 39.81 -11.06 -2.00
N VAL A 744 40.25 -12.28 -1.69
CA VAL A 744 41.64 -12.71 -1.85
C VAL A 744 41.70 -13.99 -2.68
N ALA A 745 42.76 -14.16 -3.45
CA ALA A 745 43.09 -15.43 -4.07
C ALA A 745 43.87 -16.30 -3.07
N LYS A 746 43.44 -17.55 -2.87
CA LYS A 746 44.15 -18.55 -2.07
C LYS A 746 44.40 -19.83 -2.85
N GLY A 747 45.40 -20.58 -2.43
CA GLY A 747 45.75 -21.86 -3.04
C GLY A 747 46.73 -21.71 -4.20
N GLU A 748 46.76 -22.71 -5.07
CA GLU A 748 47.63 -22.71 -6.25
C GLU A 748 46.95 -21.97 -7.41
N PRO A 749 47.70 -21.20 -8.22
CA PRO A 749 47.18 -20.59 -9.44
C PRO A 749 46.53 -21.63 -10.37
N VAL A 750 45.42 -21.25 -11.00
CA VAL A 750 44.68 -22.10 -11.92
C VAL A 750 44.86 -21.57 -13.33
N LYS A 751 45.52 -22.36 -14.18
CA LYS A 751 45.62 -22.08 -15.63
C LYS A 751 44.81 -23.09 -16.42
N LYS A 752 43.97 -22.60 -17.33
CA LYS A 752 43.20 -23.42 -18.27
C LYS A 752 43.29 -22.88 -19.69
N GLU A 753 43.21 -23.78 -20.64
CA GLU A 753 43.35 -23.47 -22.06
C GLU A 753 42.34 -24.31 -22.86
N TRP A 754 41.59 -23.67 -23.76
CA TRP A 754 40.63 -24.33 -24.63
C TRP A 754 40.87 -23.93 -26.09
N PRO A 755 41.32 -24.87 -26.94
CA PRO A 755 41.24 -24.68 -28.38
C PRO A 755 39.77 -24.77 -28.81
N HIS A 756 39.32 -23.81 -29.63
CA HIS A 756 37.97 -23.74 -30.14
C HIS A 756 37.97 -23.40 -31.63
N GLN A 757 37.23 -24.19 -32.40
CA GLN A 757 37.01 -23.96 -33.83
C GLN A 757 35.60 -23.41 -34.02
N LEU A 758 35.50 -22.17 -34.49
CA LEU A 758 34.20 -21.56 -34.79
C LEU A 758 33.61 -22.14 -36.07
N PRO A 759 32.27 -22.21 -36.17
CA PRO A 759 31.60 -22.86 -37.30
C PRO A 759 31.92 -22.19 -38.64
N PRO A 760 31.79 -22.93 -39.76
CA PRO A 760 31.99 -22.35 -41.07
C PRO A 760 30.93 -21.31 -41.41
N MET A 761 31.24 -20.40 -42.31
CA MET A 761 30.24 -19.46 -42.83
C MET A 761 29.09 -20.25 -43.47
N PRO A 762 27.81 -19.96 -43.14
CA PRO A 762 26.68 -20.65 -43.76
C PRO A 762 26.75 -20.52 -45.28
N ASP A 763 26.50 -21.63 -45.98
CA ASP A 763 26.40 -21.62 -47.43
C ASP A 763 25.08 -20.93 -47.83
N PHE A 764 25.18 -19.65 -48.21
CA PHE A 764 24.03 -18.85 -48.60
C PHE A 764 23.32 -19.36 -49.87
N GLU A 765 23.98 -20.16 -50.73
CA GLU A 765 23.31 -20.80 -51.87
C GLU A 765 22.37 -21.92 -51.39
N SER A 766 22.77 -22.70 -50.38
CA SER A 766 21.94 -23.77 -49.81
C SER A 766 20.71 -23.27 -49.01
N LEU A 767 20.80 -22.08 -48.41
CA LEU A 767 19.69 -21.45 -47.69
C LEU A 767 18.65 -20.79 -48.62
N GLN A 768 19.03 -20.45 -49.86
CA GLN A 768 18.10 -19.99 -50.91
C GLN A 768 17.30 -21.13 -51.53
N GLU A 769 17.79 -22.38 -51.51
CA GLU A 769 17.06 -23.54 -52.01
C GLU A 769 16.13 -24.17 -50.95
N ALA A 770 16.28 -23.79 -49.68
CA ALA A 770 15.48 -24.29 -48.55
C ALA A 770 14.32 -23.37 -48.11
N ASN A 771 14.21 -22.16 -48.69
CA ASN A 771 13.08 -21.24 -48.59
C ASN A 771 12.36 -21.14 -49.95
#